data_AF-M1AML3-F1
#
_entry.id   AF-M1AML3-F1
#
_cell.length_a   1.000
_cell.length_b   1.000
_cell.length_c   1.000
_cell.angle_alpha   90.00
_cell.angle_beta   90.00
_cell.angle_gamma   90.00
#
_symmetry.space_group_name_H-M   'P 1'
#
loop_
_entity.id
_entity.type
_entity.pdbx_description
1 polymer ?
#
loop_
_entity_poly.entity_id
_entity_poly.type
_entity_poly.pdbx_seq_one_letter_code
_entity_poly.pdbx_strand_id
1 'polypeptide(L)'
;MEKKREIKVAFLYVATFLVLWSSAAGLLSPKGVNFEVQALMAIKVALKDPHGVLDNWDSTSVDPCSWAMVTCSSESLVIGLGAPSQNLSGTFSPSIGNLTNLQIILLQNNNITGPIPKEIGRLSKLQTLDLSDNFFTGDIPVSLGHLSDLKYMRLNNNSLSGEIPVSLANMSQLTLVDLSFNHLSGPVPRFPAKKFNIVGNPLICETGSEPDCYGMQLLPMSMTLNGSECMHYRMPFSKSNHFFLPVIFDFSFLLFHLTLLLRVCYPASPSGKQKGHKIALVFGSTLGCIFLLVLGIGLFLWSRHRHNQQAFFDVKDRHHEEVSLGNLRRFQFKDLQIATNNFSNKNILGKGGFGNVYKGHLPDGTPVAVKRLNDGNAIGGEKQFQTEVEMISLAVHRNLLRLYGFCMTQSEKLLVYPFMSNGSVASRLRVKPVLDWGTRKRIAIGAARGLLYLHEQCDPKIIHRDVKAANILLDDFCEAVVGDFGLAKLLDHQDSHVTTAVRGTVGHIAPEYLSTGQSSEKTDVFGFGILLLELITGMRAIEFGKAANQKGVMLDWVRKIHQEKKLDVLVDKDLRINYDRIELEEMVQVALLSTQYLPGHRPKMSEIVRMLEGDGLAERWEASQKFDGSNKYKTKELSSSERFSDLTDDSLLLVQAMELSGPR
;
A
#
# COMPACT_ATOMS: atom_id res chain seq x y z
N MET A 1 70.94 43.83 -17.84
CA MET A 1 70.56 42.42 -18.14
C MET A 1 69.83 41.72 -16.99
N GLU A 2 69.80 42.28 -15.77
CA GLU A 2 69.09 41.70 -14.61
C GLU A 2 67.56 41.59 -14.76
N LYS A 3 66.89 42.62 -15.29
CA LYS A 3 65.42 42.64 -15.35
C LYS A 3 64.79 41.54 -16.22
N LYS A 4 65.52 41.06 -17.24
CA LYS A 4 65.10 39.90 -18.07
C LYS A 4 65.34 38.56 -17.38
N ARG A 5 66.23 38.50 -16.37
CA ARG A 5 66.52 37.28 -15.62
C ARG A 5 65.46 37.05 -14.54
N GLU A 6 65.00 38.10 -13.87
CA GLU A 6 63.91 38.02 -12.88
C GLU A 6 62.58 37.59 -13.50
N ILE A 7 62.23 38.10 -14.69
CA ILE A 7 60.98 37.72 -15.37
C ILE A 7 61.02 36.24 -15.77
N LYS A 8 62.17 35.73 -16.24
CA LYS A 8 62.31 34.30 -16.58
C LYS A 8 62.23 33.40 -15.35
N VAL A 9 62.79 33.84 -14.22
CA VAL A 9 62.73 33.11 -12.95
C VAL A 9 61.30 33.12 -12.40
N ALA A 10 60.59 34.25 -12.44
CA ALA A 10 59.19 34.33 -12.05
C ALA A 10 58.28 33.46 -12.94
N PHE A 11 58.52 33.44 -14.25
CA PHE A 11 57.77 32.58 -15.18
C PHE A 11 58.04 31.09 -14.91
N LEU A 12 59.29 30.73 -14.55
CA LEU A 12 59.65 29.38 -14.16
C LEU A 12 58.96 28.97 -12.85
N TYR A 13 58.86 29.86 -11.86
CA TYR A 13 58.14 29.60 -10.61
C TYR A 13 56.62 29.49 -10.80
N VAL A 14 56.03 30.31 -11.68
CA VAL A 14 54.59 30.21 -12.00
C VAL A 14 54.30 28.94 -12.80
N ALA A 15 55.17 28.57 -13.75
CA ALA A 15 55.04 27.34 -14.51
C ALA A 15 55.21 26.10 -13.62
N THR A 16 56.19 26.09 -12.71
CA THR A 16 56.33 24.98 -11.75
C THR A 16 55.18 24.94 -10.75
N PHE A 17 54.65 26.08 -10.31
CA PHE A 17 53.44 26.13 -9.48
C PHE A 17 52.20 25.60 -10.20
N LEU A 18 52.00 25.93 -11.49
CA LEU A 18 50.90 25.41 -12.30
C LEU A 18 51.05 23.91 -12.61
N VAL A 19 52.28 23.44 -12.86
CA VAL A 19 52.57 22.01 -13.04
C VAL A 19 52.35 21.25 -11.73
N LEU A 20 52.79 21.79 -10.58
CA LEU A 20 52.54 21.25 -9.25
C LEU A 20 51.05 21.29 -8.85
N TRP A 21 50.30 22.33 -9.26
CA TRP A 21 48.85 22.40 -9.06
C TRP A 21 48.11 21.36 -9.91
N SER A 22 48.52 21.17 -11.17
CA SER A 22 47.93 20.16 -12.06
C SER A 22 48.26 18.73 -11.62
N SER A 23 49.42 18.51 -10.99
CA SER A 23 49.79 17.20 -10.41
C SER A 23 49.22 16.99 -9.00
N ALA A 24 48.93 18.05 -8.24
CA ALA A 24 48.14 17.98 -7.00
C ALA A 24 46.65 17.70 -7.27
N ALA A 25 46.10 18.22 -8.37
CA ALA A 25 44.76 17.85 -8.85
C ALA A 25 44.70 16.42 -9.42
N GLY A 26 45.84 15.89 -9.89
CA GLY A 26 45.99 14.51 -10.39
C GLY A 26 46.27 13.45 -9.32
N LEU A 27 46.43 13.84 -8.05
CA LEU A 27 46.70 12.93 -6.92
C LEU A 27 45.53 12.79 -5.93
N LEU A 28 44.37 13.37 -6.25
CA LEU A 28 43.09 12.89 -5.72
C LEU A 28 42.62 11.74 -6.60
N SER A 29 43.16 10.55 -6.33
CA SER A 29 42.53 9.29 -6.71
C SER A 29 41.05 9.34 -6.25
N PRO A 30 40.05 8.94 -7.07
CA PRO A 30 38.67 8.84 -6.62
C PRO A 30 38.54 7.60 -5.72
N LYS A 31 39.18 7.65 -4.55
CA LYS A 31 39.18 6.59 -3.52
C LYS A 31 38.34 6.97 -2.30
N GLY A 32 37.47 7.98 -2.43
CA GLY A 32 36.58 8.42 -1.36
C GLY A 32 35.16 8.76 -1.79
N VAL A 33 34.77 8.46 -3.04
CA VAL A 33 33.40 8.73 -3.50
C VAL A 33 32.62 7.42 -3.42
N ASN A 34 31.70 7.34 -2.47
CA ASN A 34 30.75 6.24 -2.40
C ASN A 34 29.71 6.42 -3.53
N PHE A 35 29.79 5.60 -4.58
CA PHE A 35 28.89 5.66 -5.72
C PHE A 35 27.43 5.35 -5.36
N GLU A 36 27.21 4.59 -4.28
CA GLU A 36 25.86 4.30 -3.79
C GLU A 36 25.24 5.56 -3.17
N VAL A 37 26.01 6.29 -2.35
CA VAL A 37 25.61 7.59 -1.79
C VAL A 37 25.27 8.57 -2.91
N GLN A 38 26.11 8.68 -3.94
CA GLN A 38 25.82 9.57 -5.08
C GLN A 38 24.53 9.19 -5.82
N ALA A 39 24.32 7.90 -6.07
CA ALA A 39 23.15 7.39 -6.77
C ALA A 39 21.86 7.67 -5.97
N LEU A 40 21.89 7.39 -4.68
CA LEU A 40 20.78 7.64 -3.76
C LEU A 40 20.49 9.14 -3.62
N MET A 41 21.52 9.98 -3.46
CA MET A 41 21.30 11.44 -3.41
C MET A 41 20.68 11.98 -4.71
N ALA A 42 21.06 11.45 -5.88
CA ALA A 42 20.42 11.81 -7.14
C ALA A 42 18.95 11.37 -7.21
N ILE A 43 18.59 10.23 -6.59
CA ILE A 43 17.19 9.79 -6.45
C ILE A 43 16.43 10.74 -5.52
N LYS A 44 17.00 11.09 -4.36
CA LYS A 44 16.40 12.06 -3.42
C LYS A 44 16.13 13.40 -4.07
N VAL A 45 17.03 13.91 -4.91
CA VAL A 45 16.85 15.18 -5.63
C VAL A 45 15.73 15.10 -6.69
N ALA A 46 15.57 13.94 -7.34
CA ALA A 46 14.55 13.76 -8.38
C ALA A 46 13.14 13.54 -7.81
N LEU A 47 13.06 13.08 -6.55
CA LEU A 47 11.81 12.89 -5.82
C LEU A 47 11.45 14.13 -5.01
N LYS A 48 10.15 14.41 -4.97
CA LYS A 48 9.56 15.40 -4.07
C LYS A 48 9.00 14.66 -2.87
N ASP A 49 9.55 14.97 -1.71
CA ASP A 49 9.22 14.34 -0.44
C ASP A 49 8.50 15.34 0.49
N PRO A 50 7.15 15.34 0.50
CA PRO A 50 6.39 16.27 1.33
C PRO A 50 6.45 15.95 2.83
N HIS A 51 6.90 14.74 3.20
CA HIS A 51 6.87 14.25 4.58
C HIS A 51 8.26 14.09 5.20
N GLY A 52 9.33 14.42 4.47
CA GLY A 52 10.70 14.37 4.95
C GLY A 52 11.19 12.95 5.25
N VAL A 53 10.61 11.93 4.61
CA VAL A 53 10.95 10.52 4.86
C VAL A 53 12.37 10.16 4.39
N LEU A 54 12.94 10.95 3.48
CA LEU A 54 14.30 10.83 2.98
C LEU A 54 15.25 11.84 3.66
N ASP A 55 14.83 12.55 4.71
CA ASP A 55 15.60 13.65 5.30
C ASP A 55 16.94 13.18 5.88
N ASN A 56 17.00 11.99 6.45
CA ASN A 56 18.23 11.42 7.01
C ASN A 56 19.25 10.95 5.95
N TRP A 57 18.95 11.10 4.65
CA TRP A 57 19.91 10.83 3.57
C TRP A 57 20.86 12.01 3.46
N ASP A 58 22.11 11.76 3.81
CA ASP A 58 23.16 12.77 3.87
C ASP A 58 24.27 12.51 2.85
N SER A 59 24.48 13.47 1.94
CA SER A 59 25.58 13.44 0.97
C SER A 59 26.98 13.35 1.59
N THR A 60 27.14 13.69 2.87
CA THR A 60 28.41 13.63 3.59
C THR A 60 28.60 12.33 4.38
N SER A 61 27.57 11.49 4.47
CA SER A 61 27.68 10.17 5.10
C SER A 61 28.56 9.23 4.29
N VAL A 62 29.39 8.47 5.00
CA VAL A 62 30.22 7.41 4.41
C VAL A 62 29.40 6.14 4.15
N ASP A 63 28.34 5.93 4.94
CA ASP A 63 27.55 4.70 4.95
C ASP A 63 26.05 4.97 4.71
N PRO A 64 25.52 4.61 3.51
CA PRO A 64 24.10 4.75 3.19
C PRO A 64 23.21 3.72 3.91
N CYS A 65 23.77 2.71 4.57
CA CYS A 65 23.01 1.68 5.28
C CYS A 65 22.32 2.17 6.56
N SER A 66 22.69 3.36 7.02
CA SER A 66 22.03 4.07 8.12
C SER A 66 20.81 4.88 7.68
N TRP A 67 20.58 5.01 6.37
CA TRP A 67 19.54 5.86 5.82
C TRP A 67 18.17 5.17 5.85
N ALA A 68 17.11 5.97 6.06
CA ALA A 68 15.76 5.46 6.04
C ALA A 68 15.44 4.90 4.65
N MET A 69 14.60 3.86 4.58
CA MET A 69 14.15 3.28 3.31
C MET A 69 15.27 2.63 2.46
N VAL A 70 16.49 2.53 2.98
CA VAL A 70 17.62 1.80 2.39
C VAL A 70 17.86 0.51 3.17
N THR A 71 18.00 -0.60 2.48
CA THR A 71 18.33 -1.91 3.06
C THR A 71 19.70 -2.34 2.58
N CYS A 72 20.54 -2.82 3.50
CA CYS A 72 21.88 -3.30 3.19
C CYS A 72 22.10 -4.77 3.52
N SER A 73 23.09 -5.37 2.85
CA SER A 73 23.60 -6.70 3.17
C SER A 73 24.48 -6.68 4.43
N SER A 74 24.88 -7.85 4.91
CA SER A 74 25.88 -8.01 5.98
C SER A 74 27.26 -7.44 5.62
N GLU A 75 27.51 -7.14 4.34
CA GLU A 75 28.75 -6.55 3.82
C GLU A 75 28.62 -5.04 3.60
N SER A 76 27.56 -4.40 4.13
CA SER A 76 27.28 -2.96 4.00
C SER A 76 27.11 -2.48 2.55
N LEU A 77 26.56 -3.34 1.69
CA LEU A 77 26.20 -2.98 0.31
C LEU A 77 24.70 -2.71 0.21
N VAL A 78 24.29 -1.71 -0.56
CA VAL A 78 22.87 -1.40 -0.75
C VAL A 78 22.20 -2.48 -1.59
N ILE A 79 21.26 -3.20 -0.99
CA ILE A 79 20.51 -4.29 -1.62
C ILE A 79 19.02 -3.99 -1.78
N GLY A 80 18.48 -2.97 -1.10
CA GLY A 80 17.07 -2.61 -1.19
C GLY A 80 16.82 -1.12 -1.12
N LEU A 81 15.91 -0.64 -1.95
CA LEU A 81 15.31 0.69 -1.87
C LEU A 81 13.79 0.54 -1.71
N GLY A 82 13.25 0.92 -0.55
CA GLY A 82 11.85 0.66 -0.21
C GLY A 82 11.18 1.86 0.46
N ALA A 83 10.47 2.67 -0.32
CA ALA A 83 9.68 3.80 0.19
C ALA A 83 8.21 3.74 -0.28
N PRO A 84 7.46 2.65 0.01
CA PRO A 84 6.08 2.52 -0.42
C PRO A 84 5.15 3.44 0.39
N SER A 85 4.10 3.96 -0.25
CA SER A 85 3.04 4.73 0.43
C SER A 85 3.49 5.99 1.17
N GLN A 86 4.55 6.65 0.69
CA GLN A 86 5.14 7.84 1.31
C GLN A 86 4.68 9.14 0.66
N ASN A 87 3.68 9.08 -0.23
CA ASN A 87 3.19 10.23 -1.00
C ASN A 87 4.30 10.94 -1.79
N LEU A 88 5.35 10.19 -2.18
CA LEU A 88 6.47 10.71 -2.96
C LEU A 88 5.97 11.08 -4.35
N SER A 89 6.40 12.23 -4.86
CA SER A 89 6.10 12.68 -6.23
C SER A 89 7.38 13.03 -6.98
N GLY A 90 7.28 13.55 -8.19
CA GLY A 90 8.45 13.83 -9.05
C GLY A 90 8.74 12.68 -10.01
N THR A 91 10.01 12.44 -10.32
CA THR A 91 10.43 11.45 -11.32
C THR A 91 11.44 10.47 -10.73
N PHE A 92 11.42 9.22 -11.20
CA PHE A 92 12.42 8.24 -10.75
C PHE A 92 13.75 8.43 -11.48
N SER A 93 14.84 8.63 -10.74
CA SER A 93 16.15 9.00 -11.32
C SER A 93 16.83 7.83 -12.04
N PRO A 94 17.41 8.04 -13.25
CA PRO A 94 18.26 7.05 -13.94
C PRO A 94 19.48 6.58 -13.14
N SER A 95 19.91 7.36 -12.14
CA SER A 95 21.05 7.01 -11.27
C SER A 95 20.84 5.72 -10.48
N ILE A 96 19.60 5.23 -10.37
CA ILE A 96 19.29 3.90 -9.80
C ILE A 96 20.14 2.78 -10.41
N GLY A 97 20.48 2.88 -11.71
CA GLY A 97 21.30 1.88 -12.39
C GLY A 97 22.75 1.77 -11.90
N ASN A 98 23.22 2.69 -11.04
CA ASN A 98 24.55 2.62 -10.43
C ASN A 98 24.58 1.73 -9.18
N LEU A 99 23.43 1.37 -8.60
CA LEU A 99 23.32 0.53 -7.41
C LEU A 99 23.30 -0.96 -7.78
N THR A 100 24.40 -1.47 -8.35
CA THR A 100 24.49 -2.80 -8.99
C THR A 100 24.21 -4.00 -8.08
N ASN A 101 24.21 -3.80 -6.75
CA ASN A 101 23.88 -4.83 -5.77
C ASN A 101 22.39 -4.87 -5.37
N LEU A 102 21.56 -3.98 -5.91
CA LEU A 102 20.12 -3.95 -5.63
C LEU A 102 19.46 -5.27 -6.01
N GLN A 103 18.72 -5.80 -5.03
CA GLN A 103 17.87 -6.97 -5.13
C GLN A 103 16.39 -6.59 -5.09
N ILE A 104 16.05 -5.47 -4.45
CA ILE A 104 14.66 -5.08 -4.15
C ILE A 104 14.44 -3.59 -4.43
N ILE A 105 13.44 -3.27 -5.26
CA ILE A 105 12.93 -1.90 -5.44
C ILE A 105 11.43 -1.92 -5.14
N LEU A 106 11.00 -1.16 -4.13
CA LEU A 106 9.61 -1.04 -3.68
C LEU A 106 9.23 0.44 -3.57
N LEU A 107 8.54 0.96 -4.59
CA LEU A 107 8.08 2.36 -4.64
C LEU A 107 6.57 2.47 -4.87
N GLN A 108 5.83 1.41 -4.58
CA GLN A 108 4.40 1.32 -4.86
C GLN A 108 3.54 2.27 -4.03
N ASN A 109 2.37 2.62 -4.57
CA ASN A 109 1.38 3.51 -3.95
C ASN A 109 1.95 4.89 -3.62
N ASN A 110 2.65 5.49 -4.59
CA ASN A 110 3.16 6.87 -4.52
C ASN A 110 2.57 7.70 -5.68
N ASN A 111 3.00 8.95 -5.79
CA ASN A 111 2.58 9.88 -6.84
C ASN A 111 3.74 10.15 -7.84
N ILE A 112 4.58 9.13 -8.10
CA ILE A 112 5.75 9.25 -8.98
C ILE A 112 5.27 9.27 -10.43
N THR A 113 5.83 10.18 -11.22
CA THR A 113 5.46 10.45 -12.62
C THR A 113 6.65 10.24 -13.57
N GLY A 114 6.40 10.28 -14.87
CA GLY A 114 7.42 10.18 -15.90
C GLY A 114 7.75 8.72 -16.28
N PRO A 115 8.75 8.51 -17.15
CA PRO A 115 9.09 7.17 -17.63
C PRO A 115 9.85 6.34 -16.62
N ILE A 116 9.67 5.02 -16.70
CA ILE A 116 10.51 4.06 -15.99
C ILE A 116 11.94 4.16 -16.57
N PRO A 117 12.98 4.43 -15.76
CA PRO A 117 14.34 4.52 -16.25
C PRO A 117 14.83 3.21 -16.84
N LYS A 118 15.30 3.24 -18.09
CA LYS A 118 15.88 2.07 -18.77
C LYS A 118 17.11 1.52 -18.06
N GLU A 119 17.79 2.36 -17.27
CA GLU A 119 18.97 2.03 -16.48
C GLU A 119 18.70 0.99 -15.40
N ILE A 120 17.44 0.77 -14.99
CA ILE A 120 17.04 -0.35 -14.11
C ILE A 120 17.50 -1.69 -14.72
N GLY A 121 17.51 -1.81 -16.05
CA GLY A 121 17.99 -3.01 -16.76
C GLY A 121 19.47 -3.35 -16.53
N ARG A 122 20.26 -2.50 -15.84
CA ARG A 122 21.64 -2.80 -15.42
C ARG A 122 21.73 -3.59 -14.11
N LEU A 123 20.64 -3.69 -13.36
CA LEU A 123 20.62 -4.26 -12.02
C LEU A 123 20.49 -5.78 -12.05
N SER A 124 21.55 -6.49 -12.46
CA SER A 124 21.51 -7.93 -12.73
C SER A 124 21.07 -8.81 -11.53
N LYS A 125 21.23 -8.33 -10.29
CA LYS A 125 20.82 -9.02 -9.05
C LYS A 125 19.38 -8.72 -8.62
N LEU A 126 18.64 -7.89 -9.36
CA LEU A 126 17.30 -7.44 -8.99
C LEU A 126 16.32 -8.61 -9.05
N GLN A 127 15.68 -8.91 -7.91
CA GLN A 127 14.72 -10.00 -7.76
C GLN A 127 13.27 -9.51 -7.68
N THR A 128 13.06 -8.32 -7.11
CA THR A 128 11.73 -7.73 -6.92
C THR A 128 11.71 -6.28 -7.39
N LEU A 129 10.81 -5.99 -8.32
CA LEU A 129 10.50 -4.64 -8.81
C LEU A 129 9.01 -4.37 -8.65
N ASP A 130 8.65 -3.48 -7.72
CA ASP A 130 7.27 -3.05 -7.50
C ASP A 130 7.16 -1.52 -7.63
N LEU A 131 6.58 -1.10 -8.76
CA LEU A 131 6.29 0.30 -9.10
C LEU A 131 4.77 0.52 -9.25
N SER A 132 3.96 -0.40 -8.74
CA SER A 132 2.50 -0.36 -8.88
C SER A 132 1.88 0.85 -8.20
N ASP A 133 0.65 1.21 -8.59
CA ASP A 133 -0.11 2.32 -7.99
C ASP A 133 0.68 3.64 -7.99
N ASN A 134 1.13 4.07 -9.18
CA ASN A 134 1.84 5.32 -9.41
C ASN A 134 1.30 5.99 -10.69
N PHE A 135 1.96 7.04 -11.17
CA PHE A 135 1.63 7.73 -12.42
C PHE A 135 2.77 7.60 -13.44
N PHE A 136 3.47 6.45 -13.47
CA PHE A 136 4.50 6.21 -14.50
C PHE A 136 3.86 6.22 -15.89
N THR A 137 4.54 6.84 -16.85
CA THR A 137 4.07 7.07 -18.23
C THR A 137 5.07 6.56 -19.26
N GLY A 138 4.66 6.37 -20.51
CA GLY A 138 5.55 5.91 -21.57
C GLY A 138 5.75 4.40 -21.55
N ASP A 139 6.71 3.92 -22.33
CA ASP A 139 6.84 2.49 -22.63
C ASP A 139 7.53 1.71 -21.51
N ILE A 140 7.22 0.42 -21.40
CA ILE A 140 7.99 -0.51 -20.57
C ILE A 140 9.38 -0.68 -21.20
N PRO A 141 10.49 -0.33 -20.51
CA PRO A 141 11.81 -0.39 -21.13
C PRO A 141 12.21 -1.81 -21.51
N VAL A 142 12.62 -2.01 -22.77
CA VAL A 142 13.10 -3.30 -23.30
C VAL A 142 14.26 -3.87 -22.47
N SER A 143 15.06 -2.99 -21.85
CA SER A 143 16.18 -3.34 -20.98
C SER A 143 15.78 -4.08 -19.71
N LEU A 144 14.52 -4.02 -19.26
CA LEU A 144 14.03 -4.84 -18.14
C LEU A 144 14.11 -6.34 -18.48
N GLY A 145 14.06 -6.70 -19.77
CA GLY A 145 14.27 -8.07 -20.24
C GLY A 145 15.69 -8.62 -20.00
N HIS A 146 16.65 -7.78 -19.60
CA HIS A 146 18.01 -8.22 -19.27
C HIS A 146 18.17 -8.68 -17.80
N LEU A 147 17.13 -8.56 -16.98
CA LEU A 147 17.20 -8.84 -15.54
C LEU A 147 17.02 -10.33 -15.24
N SER A 148 18.06 -11.13 -15.44
CA SER A 148 17.99 -12.60 -15.36
C SER A 148 17.47 -13.17 -14.03
N ASP A 149 17.67 -12.46 -12.92
CA ASP A 149 17.28 -12.90 -11.57
C ASP A 149 15.92 -12.36 -11.11
N LEU A 150 15.22 -11.59 -11.95
CA LEU A 150 13.95 -10.96 -11.60
C LEU A 150 12.85 -12.02 -11.47
N LYS A 151 12.19 -12.06 -10.32
CA LYS A 151 11.13 -13.01 -9.98
C LYS A 151 9.76 -12.36 -9.92
N TYR A 152 9.70 -11.12 -9.44
CA TYR A 152 8.45 -10.39 -9.20
C TYR A 152 8.53 -9.02 -9.87
N MET A 153 7.61 -8.77 -10.80
CA MET A 153 7.47 -7.48 -11.47
C MET A 153 6.02 -7.01 -11.41
N ARG A 154 5.77 -5.91 -10.71
CA ARG A 154 4.46 -5.26 -10.66
C ARG A 154 4.55 -3.83 -11.15
N LEU A 155 3.86 -3.57 -12.25
CA LEU A 155 3.73 -2.25 -12.88
C LEU A 155 2.26 -1.84 -13.03
N ASN A 156 1.34 -2.56 -12.36
CA ASN A 156 -0.09 -2.34 -12.47
C ASN A 156 -0.53 -0.97 -11.92
N ASN A 157 -1.69 -0.50 -12.39
CA ASN A 157 -2.29 0.77 -12.00
C ASN A 157 -1.32 1.96 -12.18
N ASN A 158 -0.87 2.13 -13.43
CA ASN A 158 -0.03 3.23 -13.89
C ASN A 158 -0.60 3.77 -15.22
N SER A 159 0.10 4.68 -15.88
CA SER A 159 -0.24 5.22 -17.19
C SER A 159 0.74 4.78 -18.28
N LEU A 160 1.31 3.57 -18.17
CA LEU A 160 2.27 3.02 -19.13
C LEU A 160 1.59 2.75 -20.47
N SER A 161 2.31 2.95 -21.56
CA SER A 161 1.82 2.81 -22.94
C SER A 161 2.73 1.91 -23.77
N GLY A 162 2.39 1.71 -25.04
CA GLY A 162 3.22 0.95 -25.97
C GLY A 162 3.05 -0.56 -25.85
N GLU A 163 3.94 -1.31 -26.51
CA GLU A 163 3.90 -2.77 -26.55
C GLU A 163 4.60 -3.40 -25.34
N ILE A 164 4.17 -4.61 -24.95
CA ILE A 164 4.86 -5.41 -23.94
C ILE A 164 6.14 -5.98 -24.58
N PRO A 165 7.36 -5.64 -24.08
CA PRO A 165 8.59 -6.13 -24.69
C PRO A 165 8.69 -7.65 -24.67
N VAL A 166 8.92 -8.26 -25.84
CA VAL A 166 9.13 -9.72 -26.00
C VAL A 166 10.32 -10.22 -25.16
N SER A 167 11.29 -9.35 -24.89
CA SER A 167 12.43 -9.68 -24.02
C SER A 167 12.01 -10.10 -22.61
N LEU A 168 10.87 -9.61 -22.11
CA LEU A 168 10.33 -10.02 -20.81
C LEU A 168 9.82 -11.47 -20.81
N ALA A 169 9.32 -11.95 -21.95
CA ALA A 169 8.86 -13.34 -22.09
C ALA A 169 10.02 -14.35 -22.10
N ASN A 170 11.25 -13.90 -22.39
CA ASN A 170 12.43 -14.76 -22.38
C ASN A 170 13.02 -14.97 -20.97
N MET A 171 12.47 -14.31 -19.95
CA MET A 171 12.98 -14.39 -18.57
C MET A 171 12.39 -15.60 -17.84
N SER A 172 13.19 -16.65 -17.66
CA SER A 172 12.73 -17.92 -17.07
C SER A 172 12.50 -17.89 -15.56
N GLN A 173 13.05 -16.91 -14.84
CA GLN A 173 12.89 -16.76 -13.39
C GLN A 173 11.65 -15.95 -13.00
N LEU A 174 11.02 -15.24 -13.94
CA LEU A 174 9.83 -14.45 -13.68
C LEU A 174 8.70 -15.38 -13.22
N THR A 175 8.26 -15.20 -11.98
CA THR A 175 7.21 -15.99 -11.35
C THR A 175 5.88 -15.23 -11.39
N LEU A 176 5.93 -13.91 -11.19
CA LEU A 176 4.77 -13.02 -11.21
C LEU A 176 5.05 -11.79 -12.05
N VAL A 177 4.13 -11.51 -12.97
CA VAL A 177 4.10 -10.29 -13.78
C VAL A 177 2.70 -9.72 -13.73
N ASP A 178 2.56 -8.51 -13.19
CA ASP A 178 1.30 -7.76 -13.20
C ASP A 178 1.46 -6.43 -13.92
N LEU A 179 0.78 -6.30 -15.06
CA LEU A 179 0.75 -5.14 -15.94
C LEU A 179 -0.67 -4.58 -16.07
N SER A 180 -1.61 -5.03 -15.23
CA SER A 180 -3.03 -4.64 -15.28
C SER A 180 -3.23 -3.13 -15.09
N PHE A 181 -4.34 -2.59 -15.59
CA PHE A 181 -4.73 -1.19 -15.46
C PHE A 181 -3.62 -0.22 -15.92
N ASN A 182 -3.25 -0.33 -17.20
CA ASN A 182 -2.35 0.59 -17.91
C ASN A 182 -2.96 0.91 -19.30
N HIS A 183 -2.22 1.63 -20.13
CA HIS A 183 -2.57 1.92 -21.54
C HIS A 183 -1.74 1.09 -22.52
N LEU A 184 -1.37 -0.14 -22.15
CA LEU A 184 -0.56 -1.03 -23.00
C LEU A 184 -1.36 -1.47 -24.23
N SER A 185 -0.63 -1.74 -25.31
CA SER A 185 -1.17 -2.06 -26.63
C SER A 185 -0.40 -3.20 -27.30
N GLY A 186 -0.93 -3.70 -28.41
CA GLY A 186 -0.25 -4.72 -29.22
C GLY A 186 -0.47 -6.16 -28.72
N PRO A 187 0.26 -7.13 -29.30
CA PRO A 187 0.13 -8.54 -28.94
C PRO A 187 0.70 -8.82 -27.55
N VAL A 188 0.32 -9.97 -26.98
CA VAL A 188 0.75 -10.41 -25.65
C VAL A 188 1.79 -11.51 -25.82
N PRO A 189 3.08 -11.25 -25.54
CA PRO A 189 4.11 -12.28 -25.57
C PRO A 189 3.74 -13.46 -24.66
N ARG A 190 4.10 -14.68 -25.05
CA ARG A 190 3.85 -15.86 -24.22
C ARG A 190 4.80 -15.89 -23.02
N PHE A 191 4.31 -15.49 -21.86
CA PHE A 191 5.09 -15.50 -20.63
C PHE A 191 5.20 -16.93 -20.03
N PRO A 192 6.41 -17.37 -19.63
CA PRO A 192 6.60 -18.59 -18.85
C PRO A 192 6.26 -18.40 -17.36
N ALA A 193 5.85 -17.19 -16.95
CA ALA A 193 5.54 -16.88 -15.56
C ALA A 193 4.31 -17.64 -15.04
N LYS A 194 4.36 -18.06 -13.77
CA LYS A 194 3.26 -18.78 -13.11
C LYS A 194 2.00 -17.93 -12.98
N LYS A 195 2.16 -16.61 -12.79
CA LYS A 195 1.09 -15.63 -12.67
C LYS A 195 1.37 -14.46 -13.61
N PHE A 196 0.44 -14.19 -14.52
CA PHE A 196 0.51 -13.11 -15.49
C PHE A 196 -0.85 -12.40 -15.57
N ASN A 197 -0.87 -11.08 -15.35
CA ASN A 197 -2.09 -10.28 -15.37
C ASN A 197 -1.92 -9.04 -16.26
N ILE A 198 -2.87 -8.81 -17.16
CA ILE A 198 -2.93 -7.70 -18.10
C ILE A 198 -4.32 -7.05 -18.16
N VAL A 199 -5.23 -7.42 -17.26
CA VAL A 199 -6.62 -6.93 -17.26
C VAL A 199 -6.64 -5.40 -17.18
N GLY A 200 -7.59 -4.76 -17.86
CA GLY A 200 -7.72 -3.30 -17.82
C GLY A 200 -6.75 -2.53 -18.72
N ASN A 201 -6.12 -3.20 -19.70
CA ASN A 201 -5.42 -2.56 -20.82
C ASN A 201 -6.30 -2.62 -22.08
N PRO A 202 -7.01 -1.54 -22.45
CA PRO A 202 -8.04 -1.59 -23.49
C PRO A 202 -7.49 -1.73 -24.92
N LEU A 203 -6.19 -1.46 -25.14
CA LEU A 203 -5.55 -1.49 -26.46
C LEU A 203 -4.78 -2.79 -26.73
N ILE A 204 -4.80 -3.75 -25.79
CA ILE A 204 -4.20 -5.08 -26.02
C ILE A 204 -5.15 -5.91 -26.89
N CYS A 205 -4.61 -6.52 -27.94
CA CYS A 205 -5.36 -7.40 -28.84
C CYS A 205 -6.63 -6.76 -29.43
N GLU A 206 -6.55 -5.48 -29.83
CA GLU A 206 -7.69 -4.67 -30.25
C GLU A 206 -8.49 -5.27 -31.41
N THR A 207 -7.84 -5.98 -32.35
CA THR A 207 -8.52 -6.58 -33.50
C THR A 207 -8.77 -8.09 -33.36
N GLY A 208 -8.18 -8.74 -32.34
CA GLY A 208 -8.26 -10.18 -32.11
C GLY A 208 -7.70 -11.06 -33.25
N SER A 209 -7.01 -10.44 -34.21
CA SER A 209 -6.49 -11.09 -35.43
C SER A 209 -4.96 -11.16 -35.45
N GLU A 210 -4.31 -10.60 -34.43
CA GLU A 210 -2.87 -10.62 -34.24
C GLU A 210 -2.40 -12.05 -33.86
N PRO A 211 -1.37 -12.60 -34.54
CA PRO A 211 -0.93 -13.98 -34.36
C PRO A 211 -0.41 -14.34 -32.96
N ASP A 212 -0.15 -13.35 -32.11
CA ASP A 212 0.45 -13.50 -30.77
C ASP A 212 -0.44 -13.00 -29.63
N CYS A 213 -1.76 -13.17 -29.73
CA CYS A 213 -2.73 -12.85 -28.67
C CYS A 213 -3.09 -14.08 -27.81
N TYR A 214 -2.12 -14.57 -27.04
CA TYR A 214 -2.31 -15.76 -26.19
C TYR A 214 -3.07 -15.42 -24.89
N GLY A 215 -4.09 -16.21 -24.54
CA GLY A 215 -4.76 -16.16 -23.23
C GLY A 215 -6.05 -15.32 -23.14
N MET A 216 -6.55 -14.77 -24.26
CA MET A 216 -7.84 -14.08 -24.30
C MET A 216 -8.87 -14.95 -25.02
N GLN A 217 -9.81 -15.55 -24.27
CA GLN A 217 -11.00 -16.15 -24.86
C GLN A 217 -11.95 -15.02 -25.24
N LEU A 218 -12.14 -14.77 -26.54
CA LEU A 218 -13.12 -13.82 -27.05
C LEU A 218 -14.50 -14.18 -26.48
N LEU A 219 -15.14 -13.27 -25.74
CA LEU A 219 -16.58 -13.37 -25.51
C LEU A 219 -17.28 -13.13 -26.87
N PRO A 220 -18.12 -14.06 -27.35
CA PRO A 220 -18.80 -13.88 -28.62
C PRO A 220 -19.86 -12.78 -28.50
N MET A 221 -19.71 -11.70 -29.26
CA MET A 221 -20.84 -10.85 -29.61
C MET A 221 -21.75 -11.61 -30.59
N SER A 222 -22.81 -12.23 -30.08
CA SER A 222 -23.98 -12.55 -30.90
C SER A 222 -25.25 -12.60 -30.05
N MET A 223 -26.09 -11.57 -30.17
CA MET A 223 -27.53 -11.73 -29.99
C MET A 223 -28.15 -11.93 -31.37
N THR A 224 -28.46 -13.18 -31.70
CA THR A 224 -29.42 -13.53 -32.74
C THR A 224 -30.82 -13.44 -32.13
N LEU A 225 -31.56 -12.39 -32.50
CA LEU A 225 -33.01 -12.34 -32.32
C LEU A 225 -33.65 -12.99 -33.55
N ASN A 226 -34.14 -14.22 -33.38
CA ASN A 226 -35.06 -14.86 -34.31
C ASN A 226 -36.50 -14.41 -33.99
N GLY A 227 -37.21 -13.91 -35.00
CA GLY A 227 -38.62 -13.53 -34.90
C GLY A 227 -39.18 -12.98 -36.21
N SER A 228 -39.51 -13.90 -37.12
CA SER A 228 -40.66 -13.92 -38.04
C SER A 228 -40.93 -12.77 -39.04
N GLU A 229 -41.04 -13.17 -40.30
CA GLU A 229 -41.85 -12.63 -41.41
C GLU A 229 -41.32 -11.47 -42.27
N CYS A 230 -40.94 -11.84 -43.51
CA CYS A 230 -40.82 -10.98 -44.67
C CYS A 230 -42.20 -10.69 -45.28
N MET A 231 -42.49 -9.42 -45.59
CA MET A 231 -43.34 -9.06 -46.73
C MET A 231 -42.88 -7.73 -47.37
N HIS A 232 -42.71 -7.78 -48.68
CA HIS A 232 -42.52 -6.69 -49.63
C HIS A 232 -43.43 -5.48 -49.38
N TYR A 233 -42.95 -4.24 -49.62
CA TYR A 233 -43.53 -3.31 -50.63
C TYR A 233 -42.63 -2.06 -50.83
N ARG A 234 -42.34 -1.81 -52.12
CA ARG A 234 -41.88 -0.60 -52.83
C ARG A 234 -41.55 0.70 -52.07
N MET A 235 -40.38 1.25 -52.40
CA MET A 235 -40.04 2.69 -52.29
C MET A 235 -41.09 3.59 -52.97
N PRO A 236 -41.18 4.87 -52.55
CA PRO A 236 -40.49 5.89 -53.33
C PRO A 236 -39.67 6.90 -52.50
N PHE A 237 -38.55 7.28 -53.13
CA PHE A 237 -37.75 8.49 -52.99
C PHE A 237 -38.36 9.66 -52.19
N SER A 238 -37.57 10.20 -51.24
CA SER A 238 -37.13 11.59 -51.34
C SER A 238 -35.84 11.84 -50.55
N LYS A 239 -34.83 12.21 -51.34
CA LYS A 239 -33.56 12.88 -51.07
C LYS A 239 -33.35 13.46 -49.66
N SER A 240 -32.21 13.11 -49.05
CA SER A 240 -31.23 14.08 -48.52
C SER A 240 -29.88 13.39 -48.31
N ASN A 241 -28.98 13.62 -49.26
CA ASN A 241 -27.52 13.50 -49.27
C ASN A 241 -26.84 13.68 -47.91
N HIS A 242 -25.63 13.19 -47.60
CA HIS A 242 -24.67 12.24 -48.18
C HIS A 242 -23.61 12.04 -47.05
N PHE A 243 -23.17 10.79 -46.87
CA PHE A 243 -21.80 10.35 -46.59
C PHE A 243 -21.06 10.75 -45.29
N PHE A 244 -20.76 9.69 -44.53
CA PHE A 244 -19.60 9.58 -43.64
C PHE A 244 -18.46 8.81 -44.34
N LEU A 245 -17.23 9.16 -43.91
CA LEU A 245 -15.91 8.53 -44.09
C LEU A 245 -15.10 8.92 -45.35
N PRO A 246 -13.75 9.05 -45.25
CA PRO A 246 -12.91 9.45 -44.11
C PRO A 246 -11.93 10.59 -44.48
N VAL A 247 -11.67 11.51 -43.55
CA VAL A 247 -10.57 12.48 -43.70
C VAL A 247 -9.27 11.77 -43.33
N ILE A 248 -8.53 11.34 -44.35
CA ILE A 248 -7.09 11.19 -44.30
C ILE A 248 -6.53 12.59 -44.04
N PHE A 249 -5.84 12.76 -42.91
CA PHE A 249 -5.11 13.98 -42.57
C PHE A 249 -3.94 14.13 -43.55
N ASP A 250 -4.14 14.93 -44.58
CA ASP A 250 -3.11 15.28 -45.55
C ASP A 250 -2.26 16.44 -44.99
N PHE A 251 -1.07 16.12 -44.51
CA PHE A 251 -0.08 17.07 -43.98
C PHE A 251 0.47 18.04 -45.05
N SER A 252 0.01 17.94 -46.31
CA SER A 252 0.44 18.79 -47.42
C SER A 252 -0.27 20.14 -47.52
N PHE A 253 -1.35 20.41 -46.78
CA PHE A 253 -2.08 21.68 -46.90
C PHE A 253 -1.55 22.81 -45.98
N LEU A 254 -0.90 22.49 -44.85
CA LEU A 254 -0.32 23.51 -43.96
C LEU A 254 0.99 24.11 -44.49
N LEU A 255 1.73 23.38 -45.33
CA LEU A 255 3.00 23.85 -45.89
C LEU A 255 2.80 24.82 -47.08
N PHE A 256 1.64 24.75 -47.75
CA PHE A 256 1.33 25.59 -48.91
C PHE A 256 0.82 27.00 -48.51
N HIS A 257 0.14 27.13 -47.35
CA HIS A 257 -0.30 28.44 -46.87
C HIS A 257 0.79 29.25 -46.14
N LEU A 258 1.81 28.58 -45.57
CA LEU A 258 2.94 29.29 -44.95
C LEU A 258 3.90 29.90 -45.99
N THR A 259 3.94 29.35 -47.21
CA THR A 259 4.74 29.90 -48.32
C THR A 259 4.01 31.01 -49.11
N LEU A 260 2.67 31.08 -49.05
CA LEU A 260 1.91 32.14 -49.73
C LEU A 260 1.85 33.45 -48.93
N LEU A 261 1.92 33.39 -47.59
CA LEU A 261 2.00 34.60 -46.75
C LEU A 261 3.37 35.30 -46.78
N LEU A 262 4.42 34.61 -47.23
CA LEU A 262 5.76 35.19 -47.43
C LEU A 262 5.97 35.81 -48.82
N ARG A 263 4.98 35.75 -49.73
CA ARG A 263 5.15 36.19 -51.13
C ARG A 263 4.35 37.43 -51.54
N VAL A 264 3.54 38.03 -50.66
CA VAL A 264 2.79 39.26 -50.97
C VAL A 264 3.07 40.34 -49.93
N CYS A 265 4.22 41.02 -50.07
CA CYS A 265 4.40 42.46 -49.83
C CYS A 265 5.89 42.84 -49.89
N TYR A 266 6.42 42.99 -51.11
CA TYR A 266 7.52 43.91 -51.36
C TYR A 266 7.14 44.77 -52.57
N PRO A 267 6.90 46.07 -52.38
CA PRO A 267 7.16 47.06 -53.40
C PRO A 267 8.40 47.90 -53.02
N ALA A 268 9.04 48.40 -54.07
CA ALA A 268 10.34 49.05 -54.12
C ALA A 268 10.49 50.30 -53.22
N SER A 269 11.75 50.58 -52.86
CA SER A 269 12.24 51.79 -52.19
C SER A 269 11.98 53.05 -53.04
N PRO A 270 11.83 54.28 -52.47
CA PRO A 270 12.95 54.97 -51.81
C PRO A 270 12.64 55.86 -50.58
N SER A 271 13.67 56.01 -49.74
CA SER A 271 13.96 57.12 -48.83
C SER A 271 13.16 57.27 -47.51
N GLY A 272 13.87 57.71 -46.46
CA GLY A 272 13.29 58.40 -45.30
C GLY A 272 13.12 57.59 -44.01
N LYS A 273 13.83 58.02 -42.96
CA LYS A 273 13.93 57.51 -41.58
C LYS A 273 12.60 57.14 -40.88
N GLN A 274 12.72 56.17 -39.95
CA GLN A 274 11.77 55.66 -38.92
C GLN A 274 11.05 54.34 -39.25
N LYS A 275 11.69 53.19 -38.94
CA LYS A 275 11.13 51.84 -39.15
C LYS A 275 11.31 50.86 -37.97
N GLY A 276 11.26 51.33 -36.72
CA GLY A 276 11.26 50.44 -35.54
C GLY A 276 9.86 50.07 -35.04
N HIS A 277 8.93 51.03 -35.04
CA HIS A 277 7.64 50.89 -34.35
C HIS A 277 6.58 50.06 -35.10
N LYS A 278 6.62 50.07 -36.45
CA LYS A 278 5.63 49.34 -37.28
C LYS A 278 5.87 47.83 -37.30
N ILE A 279 7.10 47.37 -37.07
CA ILE A 279 7.45 45.94 -37.04
C ILE A 279 7.05 45.33 -35.69
N ALA A 280 7.28 46.05 -34.58
CA ALA A 280 6.87 45.61 -33.24
C ALA A 280 5.35 45.46 -33.09
N LEU A 281 4.56 46.32 -33.76
CA LEU A 281 3.09 46.25 -33.71
C LEU A 281 2.53 44.98 -34.37
N VAL A 282 3.13 44.54 -35.49
CA VAL A 282 2.69 43.34 -36.22
C VAL A 282 3.02 42.07 -35.44
N PHE A 283 4.24 41.98 -34.89
CA PHE A 283 4.64 40.84 -34.04
C PHE A 283 3.85 40.78 -32.72
N GLY A 284 3.55 41.93 -32.11
CA GLY A 284 2.73 41.97 -30.90
C GLY A 284 1.29 41.48 -31.16
N SER A 285 0.71 41.83 -32.31
CA SER A 285 -0.65 41.41 -32.66
C SER A 285 -0.74 39.90 -32.95
N THR A 286 0.27 39.32 -33.61
CA THR A 286 0.27 37.89 -33.94
C THR A 286 0.53 37.03 -32.70
N LEU A 287 1.45 37.43 -31.82
CA LEU A 287 1.66 36.79 -30.52
C LEU A 287 0.43 36.89 -29.62
N GLY A 288 -0.25 38.04 -29.61
CA GLY A 288 -1.50 38.22 -28.86
C GLY A 288 -2.63 37.31 -29.36
N CYS A 289 -2.79 37.17 -30.68
CA CYS A 289 -3.79 36.28 -31.26
C CYS A 289 -3.50 34.80 -30.97
N ILE A 290 -2.23 34.39 -31.01
CA ILE A 290 -1.81 33.02 -30.66
C ILE A 290 -2.07 32.75 -29.17
N PHE A 291 -1.77 33.70 -28.30
CA PHE A 291 -2.01 33.57 -26.86
C PHE A 291 -3.50 33.42 -26.54
N LEU A 292 -4.37 34.22 -27.18
CA LEU A 292 -5.82 34.12 -27.02
C LEU A 292 -6.40 32.80 -27.57
N LEU A 293 -5.84 32.26 -28.65
CA LEU A 293 -6.21 30.95 -29.19
C LEU A 293 -5.82 29.82 -28.22
N VAL A 294 -4.62 29.87 -27.65
CA VAL A 294 -4.15 28.88 -26.66
C VAL A 294 -4.98 28.97 -25.37
N LEU A 295 -5.33 30.18 -24.92
CA LEU A 295 -6.22 30.38 -23.78
C LEU A 295 -7.63 29.87 -24.06
N GLY A 296 -8.17 30.11 -25.25
CA GLY A 296 -9.48 29.60 -25.68
C GLY A 296 -9.51 28.07 -25.73
N ILE A 297 -8.46 27.44 -26.28
CA ILE A 297 -8.31 25.98 -26.30
C ILE A 297 -8.12 25.44 -24.88
N GLY A 298 -7.31 26.10 -24.05
CA GLY A 298 -7.09 25.74 -22.65
C GLY A 298 -8.37 25.83 -21.82
N LEU A 299 -9.17 26.88 -22.00
CA LEU A 299 -10.47 27.05 -21.35
C LEU A 299 -11.52 26.08 -21.90
N PHE A 300 -11.48 25.75 -23.19
CA PHE A 300 -12.35 24.75 -23.80
C PHE A 300 -11.99 23.33 -23.32
N LEU A 301 -10.71 22.99 -23.24
CA LEU A 301 -10.23 21.72 -22.68
C LEU A 301 -10.47 21.65 -21.18
N TRP A 302 -10.33 22.75 -20.44
CA TRP A 302 -10.65 22.83 -19.02
C TRP A 302 -12.17 22.74 -18.78
N SER A 303 -12.98 23.40 -19.61
CA SER A 303 -14.44 23.29 -19.57
C SER A 303 -14.90 21.89 -19.96
N ARG A 304 -14.28 21.26 -20.97
CA ARG A 304 -14.56 19.89 -21.39
C ARG A 304 -14.02 18.85 -20.41
N HIS A 305 -12.93 19.13 -19.71
CA HIS A 305 -12.42 18.30 -18.60
C HIS A 305 -13.31 18.43 -17.36
N ARG A 306 -13.75 19.64 -17.02
CA ARG A 306 -14.67 19.89 -15.90
C ARG A 306 -16.06 19.33 -16.20
N HIS A 307 -16.50 19.40 -17.46
CA HIS A 307 -17.72 18.76 -17.95
C HIS A 307 -17.55 17.25 -18.14
N ASN A 308 -16.36 16.70 -18.43
CA ASN A 308 -16.12 15.24 -18.40
C ASN A 308 -16.03 14.71 -16.97
N GLN A 309 -15.53 15.48 -16.01
CA GLN A 309 -15.61 15.11 -14.59
C GLN A 309 -17.04 15.17 -14.07
N GLN A 310 -17.91 16.03 -14.61
CA GLN A 310 -19.34 16.06 -14.30
C GLN A 310 -20.18 15.09 -15.17
N ALA A 311 -19.74 14.74 -16.39
CA ALA A 311 -20.39 13.77 -17.28
C ALA A 311 -19.95 12.32 -17.06
N PHE A 312 -18.86 12.09 -16.30
CA PHE A 312 -18.62 10.80 -15.64
C PHE A 312 -19.58 10.59 -14.45
N PHE A 313 -20.27 11.65 -14.01
CA PHE A 313 -21.19 11.64 -12.89
C PHE A 313 -22.68 11.72 -13.28
N ASP A 314 -23.02 11.85 -14.56
CA ASP A 314 -24.42 11.86 -15.01
C ASP A 314 -24.59 11.47 -16.48
N VAL A 315 -24.46 10.18 -16.82
CA VAL A 315 -25.23 9.55 -17.91
C VAL A 315 -25.63 8.12 -17.50
N LYS A 316 -26.87 8.06 -17.00
CA LYS A 316 -27.87 6.98 -17.17
C LYS A 316 -27.48 5.57 -16.75
N ASP A 317 -27.80 5.27 -15.50
CA ASP A 317 -29.07 4.60 -15.18
C ASP A 317 -29.67 3.76 -16.34
N ARG A 318 -29.15 2.52 -16.47
CA ARG A 318 -29.74 1.30 -17.05
C ARG A 318 -28.64 0.41 -17.64
N HIS A 319 -27.99 -0.35 -16.76
CA HIS A 319 -27.96 -1.82 -16.81
C HIS A 319 -26.96 -2.29 -15.74
N HIS A 320 -27.53 -2.89 -14.70
CA HIS A 320 -26.82 -3.63 -13.67
C HIS A 320 -25.98 -4.73 -14.31
N GLU A 321 -24.66 -4.69 -14.15
CA GLU A 321 -23.90 -5.92 -13.92
C GLU A 321 -23.91 -6.15 -12.39
N GLU A 322 -24.72 -7.12 -11.98
CA GLU A 322 -24.70 -7.66 -10.65
C GLU A 322 -23.29 -8.20 -10.35
N VAL A 323 -22.52 -7.47 -9.54
CA VAL A 323 -21.45 -8.10 -8.77
C VAL A 323 -22.14 -9.10 -7.84
N SER A 324 -22.18 -10.37 -8.26
CA SER A 324 -22.76 -11.46 -7.48
C SER A 324 -21.86 -11.79 -6.29
N LEU A 325 -21.84 -10.91 -5.29
CA LEU A 325 -21.18 -11.05 -3.98
C LEU A 325 -21.97 -12.04 -3.09
N GLY A 326 -22.18 -13.27 -3.56
CA GLY A 326 -22.90 -14.31 -2.81
C GLY A 326 -24.29 -13.90 -2.27
N ASN A 327 -24.68 -14.44 -1.12
CA ASN A 327 -25.98 -14.17 -0.45
C ASN A 327 -26.03 -12.82 0.31
N LEU A 328 -25.12 -11.87 0.06
CA LEU A 328 -25.08 -10.59 0.78
C LEU A 328 -26.26 -9.70 0.39
N ARG A 329 -27.02 -9.22 1.38
CA ARG A 329 -28.18 -8.37 1.12
C ARG A 329 -27.75 -6.92 0.88
N ARG A 330 -28.13 -6.37 -0.28
CA ARG A 330 -28.01 -4.93 -0.54
C ARG A 330 -29.20 -4.19 0.09
N PHE A 331 -28.92 -3.27 1.00
CA PHE A 331 -29.93 -2.44 1.66
C PHE A 331 -30.02 -1.07 0.98
N GLN A 332 -31.22 -0.49 0.95
CA GLN A 332 -31.36 0.93 0.62
C GLN A 332 -30.98 1.78 1.83
N PHE A 333 -30.39 2.95 1.59
CA PHE A 333 -30.01 3.88 2.66
C PHE A 333 -31.20 4.23 3.55
N LYS A 334 -32.38 4.45 2.95
CA LYS A 334 -33.62 4.76 3.67
C LYS A 334 -34.02 3.66 4.65
N ASP A 335 -33.84 2.39 4.30
CA ASP A 335 -34.18 1.26 5.16
C ASP A 335 -33.31 1.26 6.42
N LEU A 336 -32.00 1.50 6.25
CA LEU A 336 -31.05 1.57 7.37
C LEU A 336 -31.24 2.84 8.20
N GLN A 337 -31.63 3.94 7.57
CA GLN A 337 -31.99 5.18 8.25
C GLN A 337 -33.23 4.97 9.14
N ILE A 338 -34.26 4.27 8.66
CA ILE A 338 -35.43 3.92 9.47
C ILE A 338 -35.02 2.96 10.59
N ALA A 339 -34.29 1.89 10.26
CA ALA A 339 -33.87 0.86 11.20
C ALA A 339 -33.06 1.43 12.39
N THR A 340 -32.28 2.49 12.16
CA THR A 340 -31.41 3.13 13.16
C THR A 340 -32.01 4.38 13.81
N ASN A 341 -33.30 4.66 13.58
CA ASN A 341 -33.97 5.90 14.02
C ASN A 341 -33.21 7.16 13.57
N ASN A 342 -32.97 7.27 12.27
CA ASN A 342 -32.23 8.34 11.62
C ASN A 342 -30.79 8.50 12.17
N PHE A 343 -30.09 7.37 12.36
CA PHE A 343 -28.74 7.35 12.94
C PHE A 343 -28.65 8.12 14.27
N SER A 344 -29.65 7.95 15.14
CA SER A 344 -29.73 8.67 16.41
C SER A 344 -28.50 8.40 17.29
N ASN A 345 -27.99 9.45 17.96
CA ASN A 345 -26.93 9.32 18.96
C ASN A 345 -27.27 8.33 20.09
N LYS A 346 -28.57 8.10 20.38
CA LYS A 346 -29.04 7.13 21.38
C LYS A 346 -28.77 5.68 20.98
N ASN A 347 -28.62 5.42 19.69
CA ASN A 347 -28.39 4.08 19.14
C ASN A 347 -26.90 3.80 18.90
N ILE A 348 -25.99 4.70 19.26
CA ILE A 348 -24.55 4.48 19.01
C ILE A 348 -24.03 3.38 19.95
N LEU A 349 -23.48 2.33 19.34
CA LEU A 349 -22.78 1.24 20.00
C LEU A 349 -21.28 1.51 20.15
N GLY A 350 -20.71 2.29 19.22
CA GLY A 350 -19.30 2.68 19.25
C GLY A 350 -18.97 3.77 18.23
N LYS A 351 -17.93 4.55 18.52
CA LYS A 351 -17.34 5.56 17.63
C LYS A 351 -15.86 5.25 17.44
N GLY A 352 -15.35 5.41 16.22
CA GLY A 352 -13.94 5.20 15.89
C GLY A 352 -13.47 6.03 14.71
N GLY A 353 -12.18 5.94 14.37
CA GLY A 353 -11.60 6.65 13.22
C GLY A 353 -12.21 6.23 11.87
N PHE A 354 -12.87 5.08 11.86
CA PHE A 354 -13.52 4.49 10.70
C PHE A 354 -15.01 4.80 10.60
N GLY A 355 -15.59 5.53 11.56
CA GLY A 355 -17.00 5.89 11.58
C GLY A 355 -17.74 5.43 12.83
N ASN A 356 -19.06 5.47 12.75
CA ASN A 356 -19.95 5.20 13.88
C ASN A 356 -20.72 3.90 13.65
N VAL A 357 -20.87 3.10 14.71
CA VAL A 357 -21.67 1.88 14.70
C VAL A 357 -22.96 2.15 15.46
N TYR A 358 -24.10 1.88 14.82
CA TYR A 358 -25.43 2.11 15.36
C TYR A 358 -26.17 0.77 15.54
N LYS A 359 -26.90 0.64 16.64
CA LYS A 359 -27.93 -0.40 16.80
C LYS A 359 -29.12 -0.05 15.93
N GLY A 360 -29.61 -1.04 15.18
CA GLY A 360 -30.85 -0.91 14.43
C GLY A 360 -31.70 -2.17 14.54
N HIS A 361 -32.96 -2.05 14.11
CA HIS A 361 -33.85 -3.19 13.92
C HIS A 361 -34.36 -3.17 12.48
N LEU A 362 -34.17 -4.28 11.77
CA LEU A 362 -34.70 -4.45 10.43
C LEU A 362 -36.24 -4.56 10.47
N PRO A 363 -36.94 -4.45 9.31
CA PRO A 363 -38.41 -4.50 9.27
C PRO A 363 -39.02 -5.79 9.85
N ASP A 364 -38.27 -6.89 9.83
CA ASP A 364 -38.64 -8.18 10.42
C ASP A 364 -38.36 -8.28 11.93
N GLY A 365 -37.87 -7.21 12.55
CA GLY A 365 -37.50 -7.15 13.98
C GLY A 365 -36.07 -7.63 14.27
N THR A 366 -35.31 -8.07 13.26
CA THR A 366 -33.94 -8.57 13.46
C THR A 366 -33.02 -7.46 13.99
N PRO A 367 -32.36 -7.63 15.15
CA PRO A 367 -31.41 -6.65 15.66
C PRO A 367 -30.11 -6.70 14.85
N VAL A 368 -29.65 -5.53 14.41
CA VAL A 368 -28.42 -5.38 13.61
C VAL A 368 -27.52 -4.28 14.14
N ALA A 369 -26.24 -4.40 13.85
CA ALA A 369 -25.25 -3.35 14.01
C ALA A 369 -24.93 -2.75 12.63
N VAL A 370 -25.19 -1.46 12.45
CA VAL A 370 -24.97 -0.72 11.21
C VAL A 370 -23.74 0.17 11.38
N LYS A 371 -22.63 -0.20 10.74
CA LYS A 371 -21.39 0.59 10.69
C LYS A 371 -21.49 1.57 9.54
N ARG A 372 -21.62 2.86 9.84
CA ARG A 372 -21.62 3.96 8.86
C ARG A 372 -20.21 4.54 8.82
N LEU A 373 -19.54 4.42 7.68
CA LEU A 373 -18.18 4.90 7.50
C LEU A 373 -18.18 6.43 7.33
N ASN A 374 -17.13 7.11 7.82
CA ASN A 374 -17.01 8.57 7.69
C ASN A 374 -16.89 9.00 6.22
N ASP A 375 -17.45 10.18 5.88
CA ASP A 375 -17.66 10.69 4.51
C ASP A 375 -16.52 10.38 3.52
N GLY A 376 -16.93 9.91 2.34
CA GLY A 376 -16.11 9.32 1.26
C GLY A 376 -15.02 10.18 0.60
N ASN A 377 -14.47 11.19 1.29
CA ASN A 377 -13.28 11.93 0.87
C ASN A 377 -11.98 11.41 1.51
N ALA A 378 -12.07 10.57 2.54
CA ALA A 378 -10.90 9.91 3.11
C ALA A 378 -10.59 8.61 2.33
N ILE A 379 -9.48 8.59 1.59
CA ILE A 379 -8.99 7.43 0.80
C ILE A 379 -8.95 6.12 1.63
N GLY A 380 -8.83 6.21 2.95
CA GLY A 380 -8.86 5.06 3.86
C GLY A 380 -10.24 4.40 4.04
N GLY A 381 -11.34 5.17 4.02
CA GLY A 381 -12.69 4.66 4.28
C GLY A 381 -13.24 3.79 3.14
N GLU A 382 -12.99 4.19 1.89
CA GLU A 382 -13.38 3.41 0.71
C GLU A 382 -12.61 2.09 0.62
N LYS A 383 -11.28 2.14 0.84
CA LYS A 383 -10.44 0.93 0.85
C LYS A 383 -10.90 -0.05 1.93
N GLN A 384 -11.29 0.44 3.10
CA GLN A 384 -11.84 -0.38 4.17
C GLN A 384 -13.19 -0.98 3.82
N PHE A 385 -14.10 -0.19 3.24
CA PHE A 385 -15.40 -0.69 2.80
C PHE A 385 -15.23 -1.85 1.83
N GLN A 386 -14.42 -1.66 0.80
CA GLN A 386 -14.15 -2.67 -0.21
C GLN A 386 -13.50 -3.91 0.42
N THR A 387 -12.51 -3.71 1.29
CA THR A 387 -11.84 -4.82 2.00
C THR A 387 -12.81 -5.62 2.86
N GLU A 388 -13.67 -4.98 3.66
CA GLU A 388 -14.65 -5.69 4.49
C GLU A 388 -15.68 -6.46 3.63
N VAL A 389 -16.12 -5.90 2.51
CA VAL A 389 -17.04 -6.58 1.59
C VAL A 389 -16.37 -7.77 0.91
N GLU A 390 -15.14 -7.62 0.41
CA GLU A 390 -14.38 -8.68 -0.26
C GLU A 390 -13.99 -9.80 0.70
N MET A 391 -13.33 -9.47 1.82
CA MET A 391 -12.74 -10.45 2.74
C MET A 391 -13.79 -11.27 3.48
N ILE A 392 -14.90 -10.64 3.89
CA ILE A 392 -15.96 -11.33 4.64
C ILE A 392 -16.86 -12.17 3.71
N SER A 393 -16.85 -11.89 2.40
CA SER A 393 -17.50 -12.78 1.42
C SER A 393 -16.76 -14.11 1.23
N LEU A 394 -15.44 -14.12 1.47
CA LEU A 394 -14.57 -15.28 1.30
C LEU A 394 -14.48 -16.17 2.55
N ALA A 395 -14.75 -15.62 3.74
CA ALA A 395 -14.53 -16.30 5.01
C ALA A 395 -15.84 -16.52 5.79
N VAL A 396 -16.18 -17.78 6.09
CA VAL A 396 -17.37 -18.13 6.88
C VAL A 396 -16.99 -19.11 7.99
N HIS A 397 -17.05 -18.64 9.23
CA HIS A 397 -16.74 -19.43 10.40
C HIS A 397 -17.50 -18.91 11.63
N ARG A 398 -17.87 -19.78 12.57
CA ARG A 398 -18.66 -19.41 13.76
C ARG A 398 -18.00 -18.35 14.64
N ASN A 399 -16.66 -18.33 14.68
CA ASN A 399 -15.88 -17.37 15.46
C ASN A 399 -15.42 -16.17 14.63
N LEU A 400 -16.02 -15.91 13.47
CA LEU A 400 -15.76 -14.74 12.63
C LEU A 400 -17.04 -13.96 12.37
N LEU A 401 -16.96 -12.63 12.39
CA LEU A 401 -18.10 -11.76 12.20
C LEU A 401 -18.55 -11.79 10.74
N ARG A 402 -19.70 -12.41 10.50
CA ARG A 402 -20.30 -12.48 9.17
C ARG A 402 -20.98 -11.15 8.81
N LEU A 403 -20.69 -10.65 7.61
CA LEU A 403 -21.38 -9.51 7.03
C LEU A 403 -22.80 -9.96 6.62
N TYR A 404 -23.82 -9.26 7.13
CA TYR A 404 -25.22 -9.53 6.81
C TYR A 404 -25.62 -8.86 5.49
N GLY A 405 -25.05 -7.68 5.24
CA GLY A 405 -25.26 -6.94 4.00
C GLY A 405 -24.60 -5.57 4.02
N PHE A 406 -24.84 -4.79 2.98
CA PHE A 406 -24.22 -3.48 2.82
C PHE A 406 -25.16 -2.48 2.13
N CYS A 407 -24.85 -1.19 2.29
CA CYS A 407 -25.46 -0.11 1.54
C CYS A 407 -24.35 0.77 0.96
N MET A 408 -24.42 1.02 -0.35
CA MET A 408 -23.46 1.85 -1.07
C MET A 408 -24.23 2.87 -1.90
N THR A 409 -24.02 4.15 -1.60
CA THR A 409 -24.44 5.30 -2.42
C THR A 409 -23.21 6.14 -2.77
N GLN A 410 -23.39 7.24 -3.50
CA GLN A 410 -22.30 8.15 -3.84
C GLN A 410 -21.65 8.78 -2.59
N SER A 411 -22.43 9.10 -1.56
CA SER A 411 -21.94 9.75 -0.33
C SER A 411 -21.83 8.80 0.87
N GLU A 412 -22.61 7.72 0.88
CA GLU A 412 -22.77 6.86 2.05
C GLU A 412 -22.28 5.44 1.80
N LYS A 413 -21.44 4.95 2.71
CA LYS A 413 -20.99 3.56 2.78
C LYS A 413 -21.36 2.98 4.13
N LEU A 414 -22.20 1.95 4.14
CA LEU A 414 -22.65 1.29 5.36
C LEU A 414 -22.50 -0.23 5.26
N LEU A 415 -22.09 -0.82 6.37
CA LEU A 415 -21.97 -2.27 6.54
C LEU A 415 -22.96 -2.71 7.63
N VAL A 416 -23.66 -3.81 7.38
CA VAL A 416 -24.69 -4.35 8.28
C VAL A 416 -24.20 -5.67 8.83
N TYR A 417 -24.12 -5.76 10.15
CA TYR A 417 -23.66 -6.91 10.90
C TYR A 417 -24.77 -7.43 11.83
N PRO A 418 -24.74 -8.72 12.19
CA PRO A 418 -25.55 -9.22 13.30
C PRO A 418 -25.19 -8.44 14.59
N PHE A 419 -26.21 -8.12 15.38
CA PHE A 419 -26.00 -7.43 16.65
C PHE A 419 -25.40 -8.38 17.69
N MET A 420 -24.27 -7.96 18.29
CA MET A 420 -23.56 -8.69 19.35
C MET A 420 -23.99 -8.14 20.70
N SER A 421 -24.84 -8.88 21.41
CA SER A 421 -25.53 -8.39 22.62
C SER A 421 -24.60 -8.08 23.80
N ASN A 422 -23.49 -8.83 23.93
CA ASN A 422 -22.49 -8.63 24.97
C ASN A 422 -21.37 -7.65 24.56
N GLY A 423 -21.47 -7.04 23.38
CA GLY A 423 -20.53 -6.02 22.90
C GLY A 423 -19.14 -6.57 22.60
N SER A 424 -18.11 -5.73 22.77
CA SER A 424 -16.71 -6.15 22.61
C SER A 424 -16.13 -6.67 23.93
N VAL A 425 -15.13 -7.56 23.85
CA VAL A 425 -14.37 -8.01 25.03
C VAL A 425 -13.80 -6.82 25.80
N ALA A 426 -13.24 -5.82 25.11
CA ALA A 426 -12.71 -4.61 25.74
C ALA A 426 -13.76 -3.85 26.56
N SER A 427 -15.00 -3.75 26.07
CA SER A 427 -16.09 -3.15 26.84
C SER A 427 -16.55 -4.05 27.99
N ARG A 428 -16.63 -5.37 27.74
CA ARG A 428 -17.17 -6.33 28.69
C ARG A 428 -16.25 -6.56 29.89
N LEU A 429 -14.93 -6.44 29.71
CA LEU A 429 -13.93 -6.50 30.79
C LEU A 429 -14.10 -5.37 31.83
N ARG A 430 -14.74 -4.26 31.48
CA ARG A 430 -14.94 -3.10 32.38
C ARG A 430 -16.30 -3.10 33.09
N VAL A 431 -17.22 -3.95 32.67
CA VAL A 431 -18.62 -3.96 33.13
C VAL A 431 -18.83 -5.05 34.20
N LYS A 432 -19.61 -4.73 35.24
CA LYS A 432 -20.00 -5.68 36.29
C LYS A 432 -21.31 -6.40 35.93
N PRO A 433 -21.47 -7.71 36.26
CA PRO A 433 -20.49 -8.58 36.89
C PRO A 433 -19.31 -8.88 35.94
N VAL A 434 -18.09 -9.03 36.48
CA VAL A 434 -16.91 -9.29 35.64
C VAL A 434 -16.99 -10.66 34.96
N LEU A 435 -16.33 -10.80 33.80
CA LEU A 435 -16.19 -12.09 33.15
C LEU A 435 -15.38 -13.01 34.06
N ASP A 436 -15.94 -14.18 34.38
CA ASP A 436 -15.25 -15.21 35.12
C ASP A 436 -14.09 -15.80 34.31
N TRP A 437 -13.20 -16.52 34.99
CA TRP A 437 -12.00 -17.07 34.38
C TRP A 437 -12.33 -18.06 33.24
N GLY A 438 -13.29 -18.96 33.47
CA GLY A 438 -13.71 -19.94 32.47
C GLY A 438 -14.24 -19.30 31.18
N THR A 439 -14.99 -18.20 31.29
CA THR A 439 -15.45 -17.46 30.10
C THR A 439 -14.29 -16.75 29.40
N ARG A 440 -13.32 -16.18 30.12
CA ARG A 440 -12.11 -15.59 29.51
C ARG A 440 -11.29 -16.63 28.74
N LYS A 441 -11.11 -17.84 29.28
CA LYS A 441 -10.46 -18.97 28.59
C LYS A 441 -11.24 -19.40 27.34
N ARG A 442 -12.58 -19.51 27.41
CA ARG A 442 -13.42 -19.80 26.23
C ARG A 442 -13.32 -18.73 25.15
N ILE A 443 -13.27 -17.46 25.54
CA ILE A 443 -13.08 -16.33 24.61
C ILE A 443 -11.74 -16.44 23.89
N ALA A 444 -10.65 -16.71 24.64
CA ALA A 444 -9.33 -16.91 24.07
C ALA A 444 -9.31 -18.05 23.04
N ILE A 445 -9.89 -19.21 23.37
CA ILE A 445 -9.99 -20.37 22.48
C ILE A 445 -10.83 -20.04 21.24
N GLY A 446 -11.97 -19.37 21.41
CA GLY A 446 -12.85 -18.98 20.30
C GLY A 446 -12.17 -18.02 19.33
N ALA A 447 -11.49 -16.98 19.85
CA ALA A 447 -10.71 -16.05 19.04
C ALA A 447 -9.55 -16.77 18.32
N ALA A 448 -8.85 -17.68 19.00
CA ALA A 448 -7.78 -18.47 18.41
C ALA A 448 -8.27 -19.36 17.25
N ARG A 449 -9.43 -20.00 17.41
CA ARG A 449 -10.07 -20.80 16.35
C ARG A 449 -10.48 -19.94 15.15
N GLY A 450 -10.96 -18.72 15.38
CA GLY A 450 -11.24 -17.75 14.31
C GLY A 450 -9.98 -17.41 13.50
N LEU A 451 -8.88 -17.08 14.18
CA LEU A 451 -7.60 -16.76 13.51
C LEU A 451 -6.97 -17.97 12.83
N LEU A 452 -7.05 -19.16 13.43
CA LEU A 452 -6.64 -20.42 12.81
C LEU A 452 -7.33 -20.63 11.45
N TYR A 453 -8.65 -20.43 11.40
CA TYR A 453 -9.40 -20.54 10.16
C TYR A 453 -8.88 -19.56 9.09
N LEU A 454 -8.64 -18.31 9.46
CA LEU A 454 -8.13 -17.27 8.55
C LEU A 454 -6.72 -17.60 8.01
N HIS A 455 -5.83 -18.12 8.86
CA HIS A 455 -4.42 -18.32 8.50
C HIS A 455 -4.13 -19.65 7.81
N GLU A 456 -4.86 -20.70 8.17
CA GLU A 456 -4.50 -22.08 7.79
C GLU A 456 -5.59 -22.76 6.95
N GLN A 457 -6.84 -22.27 6.96
CA GLN A 457 -7.97 -22.93 6.28
C GLN A 457 -8.57 -22.10 5.14
N CYS A 458 -8.32 -20.79 5.09
CA CYS A 458 -8.67 -19.95 3.94
C CYS A 458 -7.61 -20.05 2.84
N ASP A 459 -8.05 -19.99 1.58
CA ASP A 459 -7.17 -19.88 0.42
C ASP A 459 -7.64 -18.74 -0.51
N PRO A 460 -6.88 -17.65 -0.65
CA PRO A 460 -5.60 -17.37 0.02
C PRO A 460 -5.76 -17.09 1.53
N LYS A 461 -4.65 -17.16 2.30
CA LYS A 461 -4.64 -16.83 3.73
C LYS A 461 -5.13 -15.41 3.96
N ILE A 462 -5.80 -15.19 5.07
CA ILE A 462 -6.28 -13.87 5.47
C ILE A 462 -5.51 -13.42 6.71
N ILE A 463 -4.78 -12.31 6.63
CA ILE A 463 -4.14 -11.67 7.77
C ILE A 463 -5.07 -10.57 8.28
N HIS A 464 -5.47 -10.63 9.54
CA HIS A 464 -6.43 -9.71 10.17
C HIS A 464 -5.84 -8.32 10.46
N ARG A 465 -4.58 -8.27 10.92
CA ARG A 465 -3.77 -7.08 11.24
C ARG A 465 -4.21 -6.18 12.39
N ASP A 466 -5.42 -6.37 12.93
CA ASP A 466 -5.91 -5.58 14.07
C ASP A 466 -6.51 -6.45 15.18
N VAL A 467 -5.82 -7.53 15.55
CA VAL A 467 -6.25 -8.43 16.63
C VAL A 467 -6.08 -7.75 17.99
N LYS A 468 -7.20 -7.48 18.68
CA LYS A 468 -7.25 -6.82 20.00
C LYS A 468 -8.59 -7.05 20.68
N ALA A 469 -8.68 -6.82 22.00
CA ALA A 469 -9.94 -7.03 22.76
C ALA A 469 -11.14 -6.21 22.25
N ALA A 470 -10.90 -5.12 21.52
CA ALA A 470 -11.96 -4.30 20.92
C ALA A 470 -12.67 -4.95 19.74
N ASN A 471 -11.91 -5.77 19.00
CA ASN A 471 -12.31 -6.35 17.74
C ASN A 471 -12.76 -7.81 17.94
N ILE A 472 -12.74 -8.30 19.19
CA ILE A 472 -13.40 -9.54 19.57
C ILE A 472 -14.77 -9.17 20.15
N LEU A 473 -15.83 -9.53 19.44
CA LEU A 473 -17.21 -9.34 19.86
C LEU A 473 -17.74 -10.59 20.56
N LEU A 474 -18.78 -10.40 21.35
CA LEU A 474 -19.42 -11.45 22.15
C LEU A 474 -20.91 -11.54 21.80
N ASP A 475 -21.33 -12.74 21.40
CA ASP A 475 -22.73 -13.06 21.15
C ASP A 475 -23.52 -13.28 22.46
N ASP A 476 -24.76 -13.75 22.37
CA ASP A 476 -25.65 -14.00 23.51
C ASP A 476 -25.07 -15.00 24.54
N PHE A 477 -24.19 -15.90 24.11
CA PHE A 477 -23.59 -16.95 24.96
C PHE A 477 -22.17 -16.59 25.43
N CYS A 478 -21.72 -15.35 25.19
CA CYS A 478 -20.33 -14.93 25.38
C CYS A 478 -19.33 -15.76 24.54
N GLU A 479 -19.73 -16.28 23.39
CA GLU A 479 -18.80 -16.85 22.42
C GLU A 479 -18.05 -15.73 21.69
N ALA A 480 -16.76 -15.94 21.47
CA ALA A 480 -15.90 -14.97 20.81
C ALA A 480 -16.10 -14.99 19.29
N VAL A 481 -16.29 -13.80 18.73
CA VAL A 481 -16.42 -13.57 17.29
C VAL A 481 -15.43 -12.47 16.88
N VAL A 482 -14.43 -12.85 16.07
CA VAL A 482 -13.42 -11.91 15.53
C VAL A 482 -14.08 -11.04 14.47
N GLY A 483 -14.01 -9.71 14.62
CA GLY A 483 -14.57 -8.75 13.68
C GLY A 483 -13.61 -7.61 13.34
N ASP A 484 -14.10 -6.67 12.51
CA ASP A 484 -13.35 -5.53 11.96
C ASP A 484 -12.19 -5.93 11.01
N PHE A 485 -12.58 -6.43 9.84
CA PHE A 485 -11.67 -6.82 8.75
C PHE A 485 -11.18 -5.64 7.91
N GLY A 486 -11.39 -4.39 8.36
CA GLY A 486 -11.08 -3.20 7.56
C GLY A 486 -9.60 -3.00 7.23
N LEU A 487 -8.72 -3.66 7.98
CA LEU A 487 -7.28 -3.67 7.72
C LEU A 487 -6.77 -5.01 7.17
N ALA A 488 -7.67 -5.98 6.94
CA ALA A 488 -7.30 -7.32 6.57
C ALA A 488 -6.64 -7.38 5.19
N LYS A 489 -5.80 -8.40 4.96
CA LYS A 489 -5.09 -8.57 3.70
C LYS A 489 -4.97 -10.03 3.31
N LEU A 490 -5.10 -10.32 2.01
CA LEU A 490 -4.85 -11.64 1.45
C LEU A 490 -3.35 -11.90 1.33
N LEU A 491 -2.93 -13.11 1.68
CA LEU A 491 -1.57 -13.63 1.57
C LEU A 491 -1.63 -15.02 0.93
N ASP A 492 -0.90 -15.24 -0.16
CA ASP A 492 -0.82 -16.58 -0.76
C ASP A 492 -0.13 -17.56 0.19
N HIS A 493 -0.52 -18.83 0.21
CA HIS A 493 0.13 -19.83 1.06
C HIS A 493 1.63 -20.01 0.74
N GLN A 494 2.05 -19.68 -0.47
CA GLN A 494 3.45 -19.75 -0.93
C GLN A 494 4.29 -18.56 -0.42
N ASP A 495 3.65 -17.46 -0.04
CA ASP A 495 4.32 -16.24 0.41
C ASP A 495 4.56 -16.29 1.92
N SER A 496 5.73 -15.80 2.35
CA SER A 496 6.07 -15.71 3.78
C SER A 496 5.52 -14.45 4.46
N HIS A 497 5.20 -13.42 3.68
CA HIS A 497 4.69 -12.15 4.16
C HIS A 497 4.04 -11.37 3.01
N VAL A 498 3.23 -10.37 3.37
CA VAL A 498 2.71 -9.34 2.48
C VAL A 498 3.29 -7.99 2.90
N THR A 499 3.94 -7.29 1.97
CA THR A 499 4.41 -5.93 2.21
C THR A 499 3.24 -4.96 2.11
N THR A 500 2.95 -4.27 3.21
CA THR A 500 1.80 -3.36 3.29
C THR A 500 2.05 -2.26 4.29
N ALA A 501 1.45 -1.08 4.08
CA ALA A 501 1.58 0.04 5.01
C ALA A 501 1.25 -0.39 6.44
N VAL A 502 2.09 0.00 7.39
CA VAL A 502 1.93 -0.32 8.81
C VAL A 502 0.65 0.34 9.31
N ARG A 503 -0.35 -0.49 9.63
CA ARG A 503 -1.61 -0.05 10.25
C ARG A 503 -2.01 -1.07 11.31
N GLY A 504 -2.61 -0.58 12.38
CA GLY A 504 -3.06 -1.37 13.51
C GLY A 504 -3.14 -0.51 14.77
N THR A 505 -3.36 -1.15 15.91
CA THR A 505 -3.44 -0.45 17.21
C THR A 505 -2.10 -0.46 17.92
N VAL A 506 -1.63 0.70 18.36
CA VAL A 506 -0.37 0.84 19.11
C VAL A 506 -0.39 -0.06 20.35
N GLY A 507 0.66 -0.88 20.51
CA GLY A 507 0.77 -1.90 21.58
C GLY A 507 0.39 -3.31 21.14
N HIS A 508 -0.32 -3.48 20.02
CA HIS A 508 -0.68 -4.78 19.44
C HIS A 508 0.09 -5.11 18.16
N ILE A 509 0.83 -4.14 17.61
CA ILE A 509 1.62 -4.31 16.38
C ILE A 509 2.94 -5.01 16.69
N ALA A 510 3.25 -6.05 15.91
CA ALA A 510 4.48 -6.81 16.03
C ALA A 510 5.73 -5.97 15.65
N PRO A 511 6.89 -6.19 16.30
CA PRO A 511 8.09 -5.38 16.11
C PRO A 511 8.66 -5.45 14.70
N GLU A 512 8.64 -6.62 14.05
CA GLU A 512 9.08 -6.80 12.67
C GLU A 512 8.19 -6.06 11.69
N TYR A 513 6.89 -5.94 11.98
CA TYR A 513 5.97 -5.25 11.10
C TYR A 513 6.18 -3.74 11.18
N LEU A 514 6.45 -3.22 12.39
CA LEU A 514 6.83 -1.82 12.60
C LEU A 514 8.13 -1.46 11.88
N SER A 515 9.11 -2.36 11.87
CA SER A 515 10.43 -2.08 11.30
C SER A 515 10.55 -2.33 9.80
N THR A 516 9.81 -3.31 9.26
CA THR A 516 9.96 -3.75 7.86
C THR A 516 8.75 -3.45 6.98
N GLY A 517 7.59 -3.14 7.56
CA GLY A 517 6.32 -3.05 6.81
C GLY A 517 5.83 -4.40 6.24
N GLN A 518 6.44 -5.51 6.65
CA GLN A 518 6.04 -6.85 6.23
C GLN A 518 5.05 -7.43 7.26
N SER A 519 3.85 -7.77 6.80
CA SER A 519 2.81 -8.41 7.61
C SER A 519 2.71 -9.88 7.24
N SER A 520 2.50 -10.75 8.22
CA SER A 520 2.29 -12.19 8.03
C SER A 520 1.32 -12.71 9.07
N GLU A 521 0.97 -14.00 9.03
CA GLU A 521 0.17 -14.64 10.07
C GLU A 521 0.82 -14.49 11.47
N LYS A 522 2.15 -14.37 11.54
CA LYS A 522 2.88 -14.17 12.80
C LYS A 522 2.67 -12.79 13.41
N THR A 523 2.24 -11.81 12.62
CA THR A 523 1.87 -10.47 13.15
C THR A 523 0.55 -10.53 13.92
N ASP A 524 -0.41 -11.32 13.44
CA ASP A 524 -1.66 -11.60 14.15
C ASP A 524 -1.42 -12.44 15.41
N VAL A 525 -0.49 -13.41 15.35
CA VAL A 525 -0.08 -14.20 16.53
C VAL A 525 0.45 -13.28 17.64
N PHE A 526 1.26 -12.28 17.30
CA PHE A 526 1.73 -11.30 18.28
C PHE A 526 0.57 -10.52 18.90
N GLY A 527 -0.35 -9.99 18.08
CA GLY A 527 -1.55 -9.29 18.54
C GLY A 527 -2.45 -10.18 19.42
N PHE A 528 -2.56 -11.47 19.10
CA PHE A 528 -3.26 -12.45 19.91
C PHE A 528 -2.60 -12.66 21.28
N GLY A 529 -1.27 -12.70 21.35
CA GLY A 529 -0.55 -12.77 22.62
C GLY A 529 -0.83 -11.56 23.53
N ILE A 530 -0.92 -10.36 22.95
CA ILE A 530 -1.33 -9.15 23.69
C ILE A 530 -2.80 -9.23 24.12
N LEU A 531 -3.71 -9.74 23.28
CA LEU A 531 -5.11 -9.99 23.64
C LEU A 531 -5.23 -10.93 24.87
N LEU A 532 -4.40 -11.98 24.97
CA LEU A 532 -4.38 -12.84 26.14
C LEU A 532 -4.00 -12.06 27.41
N LEU A 533 -3.02 -11.16 27.32
CA LEU A 533 -2.65 -10.29 28.45
C LEU A 533 -3.79 -9.33 28.83
N GLU A 534 -4.53 -8.79 27.85
CA GLU A 534 -5.72 -7.97 28.12
C GLU A 534 -6.81 -8.78 28.84
N LEU A 535 -7.01 -10.05 28.46
CA LEU A 535 -7.94 -10.95 29.15
C LEU A 535 -7.48 -11.29 30.57
N ILE A 536 -6.20 -11.57 30.80
CA ILE A 536 -5.66 -11.90 32.14
C ILE A 536 -5.81 -10.70 33.08
N THR A 537 -5.44 -9.53 32.59
CA THR A 537 -5.22 -8.35 33.43
C THR A 537 -6.46 -7.47 33.55
N GLY A 538 -7.42 -7.61 32.63
CA GLY A 538 -8.57 -6.70 32.51
C GLY A 538 -8.19 -5.29 32.02
N MET A 539 -6.92 -5.05 31.69
CA MET A 539 -6.39 -3.75 31.28
C MET A 539 -6.12 -3.69 29.79
N ARG A 540 -6.20 -2.48 29.19
CA ARG A 540 -5.73 -2.27 27.81
C ARG A 540 -4.22 -2.30 27.75
N ALA A 541 -3.65 -2.74 26.64
CA ALA A 541 -2.19 -2.76 26.43
C ALA A 541 -1.49 -1.43 26.78
N ILE A 542 -2.03 -0.30 26.32
CA ILE A 542 -1.47 1.03 26.58
C ILE A 542 -1.56 1.43 28.07
N GLU A 543 -2.62 1.00 28.77
CA GLU A 543 -2.81 1.29 30.20
C GLU A 543 -1.89 0.42 31.06
N PHE A 544 -1.72 -0.83 30.67
CA PHE A 544 -0.81 -1.79 31.30
C PHE A 544 0.63 -1.28 31.33
N GLY A 545 1.11 -0.72 30.21
CA GLY A 545 2.45 -0.11 30.14
C GLY A 545 2.65 1.10 31.07
N LYS A 546 1.56 1.82 31.39
CA LYS A 546 1.60 2.96 32.34
C LYS A 546 1.54 2.48 33.79
N ALA A 547 0.74 1.47 34.10
CA ALA A 547 0.59 0.92 35.45
C ALA A 547 1.85 0.19 35.95
N ALA A 548 2.63 -0.39 35.04
CA ALA A 548 3.88 -1.08 35.36
C ALA A 548 5.05 -0.14 35.77
N ASN A 549 4.84 1.19 35.77
CA ASN A 549 5.84 2.21 36.12
C ASN A 549 7.16 2.13 35.31
N GLN A 550 7.17 1.40 34.20
CA GLN A 550 8.31 1.25 33.29
C GLN A 550 7.84 1.50 31.86
N LYS A 551 8.20 2.68 31.33
CA LYS A 551 7.90 3.10 29.95
C LYS A 551 8.52 2.09 28.98
N GLY A 552 7.71 1.22 28.36
CA GLY A 552 8.12 0.34 27.26
C GLY A 552 8.42 -1.12 27.59
N VAL A 553 8.23 -1.57 28.84
CA VAL A 553 8.74 -2.87 29.35
C VAL A 553 7.60 -3.84 29.69
N MET A 554 6.45 -3.77 29.01
CA MET A 554 5.29 -4.63 29.30
C MET A 554 5.66 -6.12 29.32
N LEU A 555 6.28 -6.60 28.24
CA LEU A 555 6.57 -8.02 28.05
C LEU A 555 7.69 -8.50 28.98
N ASP A 556 8.70 -7.67 29.24
CA ASP A 556 9.77 -8.06 30.18
C ASP A 556 9.27 -8.02 31.62
N TRP A 557 8.34 -7.12 31.96
CA TRP A 557 7.67 -7.15 33.26
C TRP A 557 6.87 -8.44 33.44
N VAL A 558 6.06 -8.84 32.44
CA VAL A 558 5.34 -10.13 32.48
C VAL A 558 6.32 -11.31 32.62
N ARG A 559 7.42 -11.30 31.85
CA ARG A 559 8.46 -12.34 31.93
C ARG A 559 9.10 -12.41 33.32
N LYS A 560 9.40 -11.25 33.93
CA LYS A 560 9.94 -11.15 35.28
C LYS A 560 8.96 -11.70 36.33
N ILE A 561 7.69 -11.30 36.26
CA ILE A 561 6.66 -11.77 37.19
C ILE A 561 6.44 -13.29 37.07
N HIS A 562 6.47 -13.83 35.86
CA HIS A 562 6.43 -15.27 35.62
C HIS A 562 7.64 -15.99 36.22
N GLN A 563 8.86 -15.48 36.00
CA GLN A 563 10.09 -16.04 36.60
C GLN A 563 10.08 -16.02 38.14
N GLU A 564 9.54 -14.96 38.73
CA GLU A 564 9.38 -14.82 40.18
C GLU A 564 8.20 -15.65 40.74
N LYS A 565 7.42 -16.33 39.89
CA LYS A 565 6.20 -17.08 40.25
C LYS A 565 5.14 -16.23 40.98
N LYS A 566 5.08 -14.92 40.69
CA LYS A 566 4.14 -13.96 41.30
C LYS A 566 2.97 -13.61 40.36
N LEU A 567 2.44 -14.61 39.65
CA LEU A 567 1.42 -14.41 38.62
C LEU A 567 0.14 -13.74 39.12
N ASP A 568 -0.19 -13.88 40.42
CA ASP A 568 -1.36 -13.24 41.03
C ASP A 568 -1.37 -11.70 40.89
N VAL A 569 -0.20 -11.08 40.70
CA VAL A 569 -0.07 -9.62 40.50
C VAL A 569 -0.57 -9.19 39.12
N LEU A 570 -0.55 -10.09 38.13
CA LEU A 570 -1.03 -9.82 36.77
C LEU A 570 -2.54 -9.94 36.65
N VAL A 571 -3.17 -10.75 37.49
CA VAL A 571 -4.59 -11.08 37.35
C VAL A 571 -5.45 -9.85 37.67
N ASP A 572 -6.50 -9.69 36.88
CA ASP A 572 -7.56 -8.73 37.14
C ASP A 572 -8.04 -8.83 38.60
N LYS A 573 -7.90 -7.72 39.34
CA LYS A 573 -8.23 -7.65 40.78
C LYS A 573 -9.69 -7.99 41.05
N ASP A 574 -10.58 -7.77 40.08
CA ASP A 574 -12.00 -8.08 40.22
C ASP A 574 -12.29 -9.59 40.14
N LEU A 575 -11.38 -10.43 39.62
CA LEU A 575 -11.49 -11.90 39.66
C LEU A 575 -11.24 -12.51 41.04
N ARG A 576 -10.59 -11.76 41.95
CA ARG A 576 -10.25 -12.19 43.33
C ARG A 576 -9.46 -13.51 43.40
N ILE A 577 -10.11 -14.63 43.76
CA ILE A 577 -9.51 -15.97 43.87
C ILE A 577 -10.23 -16.96 42.92
N ASN A 578 -11.13 -16.48 42.06
CA ASN A 578 -11.96 -17.33 41.22
C ASN A 578 -11.29 -17.63 39.87
N TYR A 579 -10.08 -18.19 39.92
CA TYR A 579 -9.31 -18.65 38.76
C TYR A 579 -8.42 -19.83 39.15
N ASP A 580 -8.18 -20.73 38.21
CA ASP A 580 -7.22 -21.81 38.37
C ASP A 580 -5.80 -21.28 38.11
N ARG A 581 -4.87 -21.51 39.05
CA ARG A 581 -3.49 -21.04 38.95
C ARG A 581 -2.71 -21.74 37.83
N ILE A 582 -3.02 -23.01 37.57
CA ILE A 582 -2.40 -23.79 36.50
C ILE A 582 -2.86 -23.21 35.16
N GLU A 583 -4.16 -23.03 34.97
CA GLU A 583 -4.69 -22.44 33.73
C GLU A 583 -4.18 -21.00 33.50
N LEU A 584 -4.01 -20.23 34.57
CA LEU A 584 -3.39 -18.90 34.50
C LEU A 584 -1.95 -18.98 34.01
N GLU A 585 -1.14 -19.86 34.60
CA GLU A 585 0.25 -20.04 34.20
C GLU A 585 0.34 -20.48 32.73
N GLU A 586 -0.50 -21.43 32.31
CA GLU A 586 -0.58 -21.90 30.93
C GLU A 586 -0.92 -20.74 29.96
N MET A 587 -1.93 -19.94 30.28
CA MET A 587 -2.33 -18.82 29.42
C MET A 587 -1.27 -17.71 29.35
N VAL A 588 -0.53 -17.47 30.44
CA VAL A 588 0.62 -16.55 30.45
C VAL A 588 1.76 -17.09 29.58
N GLN A 589 2.04 -18.40 29.65
CA GLN A 589 3.07 -19.03 28.82
C GLN A 589 2.72 -18.95 27.33
N VAL A 590 1.47 -19.23 26.96
CA VAL A 590 1.00 -19.07 25.57
C VAL A 590 1.13 -17.61 25.12
N ALA A 591 0.80 -16.64 25.97
CA ALA A 591 0.98 -15.22 25.66
C ALA A 591 2.46 -14.90 25.38
N LEU A 592 3.37 -15.34 26.25
CA LEU A 592 4.81 -15.09 26.12
C LEU A 592 5.42 -15.77 24.87
N LEU A 593 4.99 -16.99 24.52
CA LEU A 593 5.39 -17.67 23.29
C LEU A 593 4.90 -16.91 22.05
N SER A 594 3.68 -16.38 22.10
CA SER A 594 3.06 -15.64 21.00
C SER A 594 3.69 -14.27 20.78
N THR A 595 4.23 -13.64 21.83
CA THR A 595 4.86 -12.31 21.76
C THR A 595 6.39 -12.34 21.62
N GLN A 596 6.97 -13.45 21.19
CA GLN A 596 8.42 -13.54 20.99
C GLN A 596 8.90 -12.54 19.92
N TYR A 597 10.12 -12.01 20.09
CA TYR A 597 10.67 -10.99 19.18
C TYR A 597 10.80 -11.52 17.75
N LEU A 598 11.37 -12.72 17.58
CA LEU A 598 11.56 -13.34 16.28
C LEU A 598 10.26 -14.03 15.80
N PRO A 599 9.72 -13.68 14.61
CA PRO A 599 8.48 -14.27 14.10
C PRO A 599 8.55 -15.78 13.89
N GLY A 600 9.75 -16.29 13.55
CA GLY A 600 9.99 -17.72 13.33
C GLY A 600 9.77 -18.57 14.58
N HIS A 601 9.97 -18.01 15.78
CA HIS A 601 9.80 -18.75 17.03
C HIS A 601 8.35 -18.76 17.53
N ARG A 602 7.56 -17.75 17.15
CA ARG A 602 6.13 -17.69 17.50
C ARG A 602 5.39 -18.93 16.97
N PRO A 603 4.54 -19.55 17.79
CA PRO A 603 3.76 -20.70 17.38
C PRO A 603 2.76 -20.35 16.27
N LYS A 604 2.27 -21.36 15.56
CA LYS A 604 1.12 -21.19 14.65
C LYS A 604 -0.18 -21.08 15.46
N MET A 605 -1.25 -20.56 14.85
CA MET A 605 -2.55 -20.51 15.53
C MET A 605 -3.10 -21.91 15.83
N SER A 606 -2.81 -22.92 14.99
CA SER A 606 -3.16 -24.33 15.28
C SER A 606 -2.46 -24.86 16.53
N GLU A 607 -1.18 -24.55 16.71
CA GLU A 607 -0.42 -24.89 17.91
C GLU A 607 -0.98 -24.16 19.14
N ILE A 608 -1.33 -22.87 19.01
CA ILE A 608 -1.95 -22.08 20.08
C ILE A 608 -3.28 -22.67 20.53
N VAL A 609 -4.15 -23.06 19.60
CA VAL A 609 -5.43 -23.69 19.94
C VAL A 609 -5.21 -24.97 20.75
N ARG A 610 -4.28 -25.84 20.32
CA ARG A 610 -3.94 -27.07 21.06
C ARG A 610 -3.41 -26.77 22.47
N MET A 611 -2.50 -25.81 22.59
CA MET A 611 -1.94 -25.41 23.89
C MET A 611 -3.01 -24.87 24.85
N LEU A 612 -3.95 -24.06 24.36
CA LEU A 612 -5.05 -23.53 25.18
C LEU A 612 -6.10 -24.60 25.55
N GLU A 613 -6.21 -25.66 24.74
CA GLU A 613 -7.05 -26.83 25.02
C GLU A 613 -6.38 -27.85 25.96
N GLY A 614 -5.10 -27.63 26.30
CA GLY A 614 -4.35 -28.42 27.29
C GLY A 614 -3.33 -29.41 26.70
N ASP A 615 -2.96 -29.28 25.43
CA ASP A 615 -2.06 -30.21 24.73
C ASP A 615 -0.82 -29.51 24.15
N GLY A 616 0.38 -30.08 24.39
CA GLY A 616 1.64 -29.67 23.76
C GLY A 616 2.32 -28.41 24.31
N LEU A 617 1.79 -27.78 25.36
CA LEU A 617 2.35 -26.55 25.92
C LEU A 617 3.67 -26.78 26.65
N ALA A 618 3.76 -27.83 27.48
CA ALA A 618 4.94 -28.12 28.28
C ALA A 618 6.18 -28.36 27.41
N GLU A 619 6.05 -29.19 26.37
CA GLU A 619 7.13 -29.51 25.44
C GLU A 619 7.57 -28.27 24.65
N ARG A 620 6.60 -27.47 24.20
CA ARG A 620 6.88 -26.24 23.44
C ARG A 620 7.57 -25.20 24.31
N TRP A 621 7.13 -25.05 25.55
CA TRP A 621 7.72 -24.13 26.52
C TRP A 621 9.17 -24.51 26.82
N GLU A 622 9.45 -25.78 27.13
CA GLU A 622 10.80 -26.27 27.36
C GLU A 622 11.73 -26.07 26.14
N ALA A 623 11.23 -26.31 24.93
CA ALA A 623 11.98 -26.08 23.70
C ALA A 623 12.37 -24.59 23.53
N SER A 624 11.47 -23.66 23.88
CA SER A 624 11.76 -22.22 23.79
C SER A 624 12.87 -21.77 24.73
N GLN A 625 12.94 -22.35 25.94
CA GLN A 625 13.95 -21.99 26.95
C GLN A 625 15.35 -22.52 26.59
N LYS A 626 15.44 -23.67 25.91
CA LYS A 626 16.72 -24.25 25.45
C LYS A 626 17.41 -23.35 24.41
N PHE A 627 16.63 -22.67 23.58
CA PHE A 627 17.15 -21.76 22.56
C PHE A 627 17.75 -20.47 23.16
N ASP A 628 17.15 -19.93 24.22
CA ASP A 628 17.70 -18.79 24.97
C ASP A 628 18.98 -19.16 25.76
N GLY A 629 19.12 -20.44 26.16
CA GLY A 629 20.29 -20.95 26.87
C GLY A 629 21.58 -21.02 26.02
N SER A 630 21.48 -21.28 24.72
CA SER A 630 22.66 -21.41 23.84
C SER A 630 23.38 -20.10 23.52
N ASN A 631 22.73 -18.95 23.70
CA ASN A 631 23.35 -17.64 23.51
C ASN A 631 24.17 -17.16 24.73
N LYS A 632 24.16 -17.88 25.86
CA LYS A 632 24.92 -17.48 27.06
C LYS A 632 26.44 -17.64 26.97
N TYR A 633 26.98 -18.28 25.93
CA TYR A 633 28.44 -18.44 25.75
C TYR A 633 29.06 -17.52 24.68
N LYS A 634 28.32 -16.54 24.13
CA LYS A 634 28.87 -15.59 23.16
C LYS A 634 28.45 -14.12 23.33
N THR A 635 27.98 -13.73 24.51
CA THR A 635 27.67 -12.32 24.80
C THR A 635 28.42 -11.87 26.04
N LYS A 636 29.72 -11.59 25.87
CA LYS A 636 30.45 -10.75 26.82
C LYS A 636 30.07 -9.31 26.50
N GLU A 637 29.31 -8.71 27.41
CA GLU A 637 29.14 -7.26 27.60
C GLU A 637 28.89 -6.42 26.32
N LEU A 638 27.66 -6.41 25.83
CA LEU A 638 27.06 -5.14 25.43
C LEU A 638 25.88 -4.89 26.36
N SER A 639 26.11 -3.99 27.31
CA SER A 639 25.11 -3.35 28.15
C SER A 639 23.87 -3.00 27.33
N SER A 640 22.77 -3.71 27.57
CA SER A 640 21.42 -3.41 27.09
C SER A 640 20.80 -2.21 27.82
N SER A 641 21.61 -1.38 28.48
CA SER A 641 21.17 -0.31 29.38
C SER A 641 21.23 1.11 28.79
N GLU A 642 21.79 1.34 27.60
CA GLU A 642 22.07 2.72 27.12
C GLU A 642 21.51 3.09 25.74
N ARG A 643 20.60 2.31 25.14
CA ARG A 643 19.97 2.69 23.85
C ARG A 643 18.45 2.78 23.85
N PHE A 644 17.83 2.78 25.03
CA PHE A 644 16.39 3.01 25.18
C PHE A 644 16.05 4.32 25.92
N SER A 645 17.05 5.04 26.44
CA SER A 645 16.85 6.36 27.05
C SER A 645 16.68 7.48 26.02
N ASP A 646 17.36 7.39 24.87
CA ASP A 646 17.53 8.55 23.98
C ASP A 646 16.45 8.68 22.89
N LEU A 647 15.44 7.80 22.86
CA LEU A 647 14.28 7.92 21.96
C LEU A 647 13.00 8.35 22.67
N THR A 648 13.09 8.76 23.94
CA THR A 648 11.94 9.29 24.69
C THR A 648 12.08 10.74 25.14
N ASP A 649 13.17 11.43 24.77
CA ASP A 649 13.40 12.82 25.21
C ASP A 649 13.02 13.89 24.18
N ASP A 650 12.82 13.55 22.90
CA ASP A 650 12.30 14.50 21.91
C ASP A 650 10.82 14.26 21.64
N SER A 651 9.98 15.07 22.31
CA SER A 651 8.52 15.20 22.16
C SER A 651 8.03 15.64 20.76
N LEU A 652 8.76 15.30 19.69
CA LEU A 652 8.41 15.64 18.30
C LEU A 652 8.38 14.44 17.33
N LEU A 653 8.85 13.25 17.73
CA LEU A 653 8.87 12.06 16.85
C LEU A 653 7.72 11.04 17.09
N LEU A 654 6.74 11.39 17.92
CA LEU A 654 5.63 10.51 18.31
C LEU A 654 4.35 10.69 17.45
N VAL A 655 4.49 11.13 16.19
CA VAL A 655 3.35 11.44 15.31
C VAL A 655 3.16 10.44 14.14
N GLN A 656 4.02 9.45 13.92
CA GLN A 656 3.95 8.60 12.72
C GLN A 656 3.43 7.16 12.93
N ALA A 657 2.51 6.96 13.87
CA ALA A 657 1.50 5.92 13.72
C ALA A 657 0.17 6.65 13.44
N MET A 658 -0.44 6.45 12.27
CA MET A 658 -1.83 6.87 12.07
C MET A 658 -2.71 6.04 12.98
N GLU A 659 -2.99 6.58 14.16
CA GLU A 659 -3.95 6.04 15.11
C GLU A 659 -5.34 6.09 14.46
N LEU A 660 -5.83 4.94 13.97
CA LEU A 660 -7.20 4.84 13.46
C LEU A 660 -8.21 4.52 14.58
N SER A 661 -7.71 4.32 15.79
CA SER A 661 -8.53 4.21 17.00
C SER A 661 -8.31 5.42 17.90
N GLY A 662 -9.10 6.47 17.69
CA GLY A 662 -9.25 7.54 18.66
C GLY A 662 -9.83 7.05 20.01
N PRO A 663 -9.89 7.92 21.03
CA PRO A 663 -10.38 7.55 22.36
C PRO A 663 -11.84 7.06 22.28
N ARG A 664 -12.07 5.86 22.82
CA ARG A 664 -13.37 5.17 22.87
C ARG A 664 -14.28 5.71 23.96
#